data_AF-A0AAD8XNN3-F1
#
_entry.id   AF-A0AAD8XNN3-F1
#
_cell.length_a   1.000
_cell.length_b   1.000
_cell.length_c   1.000
_cell.angle_alpha   90.00
_cell.angle_beta   90.00
_cell.angle_gamma   90.00
#
_symmetry.space_group_name_H-M   'P 1'
#
loop_
_entity.id
_entity.type
_entity.pdbx_description
1 polymer ?
#
loop_
_entity_poly.entity_id
_entity_poly.type
_entity_poly.pdbx_seq_one_letter_code
_entity_poly.pdbx_strand_id
1 'polypeptide(L)'
;MRPAPRLQMTWGPHRPFAQPQRHGAIVRAASKAWESTVTGEEKSGHIATSESESILFFDNLFPLKLTYLLRRSWQSDRDLTDLLKRFDSSGGGLGTDPINLVKRAIPNDLPIKVTEILPRLKDGGAFVKFSHGSDVVPKDIETSLARSLEKNPLRPWFNPFRGVQAGLVKGVPWLEDLYRFPKSRVKVEFTGKDAGGEAVELSQETLYSLFRRYGKIAEITSQPSDSKTLPKYAYIDFARVRDAIMARNCLHGFLVDEGLGGGKIGTRLRLSYEQKVKPHNIWNWLTSHPRVVIPVVAALLAAITVAIFDPIREFFVKAHIQHSFRLSNNKFYRWIKSQTSDIFSSFGHKKADKAGFSAVWQHRRDLIEQIQTWLLESSDTFIVVQGPRGSGKKELVLDQSLKGRKNVLVIDCKPIIEARGESGTIKHLAAAVGYKPIFAFLNSISSMIDLAVQSTTGVKAGFSETLESQVVKILHTTAEALKEVSLAGRDKDGKDGDLSDDAYLEARPDKRAVVVIDNFLHKNEGSSLVYDKVAEWAAAMVQNNVAHVIFLTDDTSYSKSLSKAMPDRVFRQAALGDLSLDVAKKFIISRLEEDEIEKVREQSKEAEEKEDKPEQHQKPDLSELDSAIGILGGRLTDLEYLARRLKGGQSPQRAIEDIINQSATEIVKMYLLGGKDTVEGKKWSTEQAWYLIKALASHDALRYNEVLLSDTFASSTTPGAANGESALEGLTNAELVTVETYNGRPQTIRPGKPMFQAAFSLLLDDRVLRAKMDLALLKELTKVEAKVIEKAEGELALLGSLPKQPAQTGSRVSYLLEKLEGSQVKITKYEKEIAALKTVLKHNY
;
A
#
# COMPACT_ATOMS: atom_id res chain seq x y z
N MET A 1 -44.65 27.32 -12.08
CA MET A 1 -45.10 27.85 -10.79
C MET A 1 -44.39 27.11 -9.67
N ARG A 2 -43.61 27.85 -8.87
CA ARG A 2 -42.91 27.50 -7.59
C ARG A 2 -41.97 26.28 -7.56
N PRO A 3 -40.65 26.47 -7.35
CA PRO A 3 -39.76 25.40 -6.90
C PRO A 3 -39.80 25.25 -5.37
N ALA A 4 -39.77 24.00 -4.89
CA ALA A 4 -39.61 23.64 -3.49
C ALA A 4 -38.12 23.69 -3.05
N PRO A 5 -37.81 23.86 -1.75
CA PRO A 5 -36.55 24.43 -1.30
C PRO A 5 -35.39 23.43 -1.19
N ARG A 6 -34.18 23.93 -1.43
CA ARG A 6 -32.90 23.25 -1.18
C ARG A 6 -32.66 23.09 0.32
N LEU A 7 -32.47 21.85 0.78
CA LEU A 7 -31.90 21.54 2.09
C LEU A 7 -30.38 21.77 2.04
N GLN A 8 -29.89 22.84 2.68
CA GLN A 8 -28.49 23.01 3.05
C GLN A 8 -28.24 22.31 4.38
N MET A 9 -27.51 21.19 4.38
CA MET A 9 -26.93 20.61 5.59
C MET A 9 -25.66 21.37 5.95
N THR A 10 -25.71 22.11 7.06
CA THR A 10 -24.58 22.75 7.70
C THR A 10 -23.81 21.72 8.53
N TRP A 11 -22.53 21.52 8.21
CA TRP A 11 -21.63 20.69 9.03
C TRP A 11 -21.08 21.54 10.17
N GLY A 12 -21.47 21.22 11.41
CA GLY A 12 -20.89 21.78 12.62
C GLY A 12 -19.49 21.22 12.92
N PRO A 13 -18.68 21.90 13.76
CA PRO A 13 -17.30 21.50 14.01
C PRO A 13 -17.22 20.22 14.85
N HIS A 14 -16.33 19.32 14.44
CA HIS A 14 -16.07 18.04 15.08
C HIS A 14 -15.46 18.19 16.48
N ARG A 15 -16.01 17.45 17.45
CA ARG A 15 -15.42 17.21 18.77
C ARG A 15 -14.14 16.37 18.63
N PRO A 16 -13.02 16.70 19.29
CA PRO A 16 -11.85 15.83 19.30
C PRO A 16 -12.03 14.66 20.29
N PHE A 17 -11.68 13.46 19.82
CA PHE A 17 -11.57 12.24 20.61
C PHE A 17 -10.41 12.35 21.63
N ALA A 18 -10.65 11.79 22.81
CA ALA A 18 -9.75 11.76 23.96
C ALA A 18 -8.42 11.01 23.67
N GLN A 19 -7.30 11.63 24.05
CA GLN A 19 -5.99 10.98 24.19
C GLN A 19 -5.81 10.45 25.63
N PRO A 20 -5.11 9.31 25.82
CA PRO A 20 -4.86 8.77 27.15
C PRO A 20 -3.82 9.61 27.91
N GLN A 21 -4.13 9.92 29.17
CA GLN A 21 -3.28 10.67 30.09
C GLN A 21 -1.95 9.94 30.34
N ARG A 22 -0.82 10.62 30.07
CA ARG A 22 0.46 10.34 30.72
C ARG A 22 0.69 11.38 31.82
N HIS A 23 0.75 10.91 33.06
CA HIS A 23 1.21 11.68 34.21
C HIS A 23 2.70 12.04 34.06
N GLY A 24 3.04 13.30 34.36
CA GLY A 24 4.42 13.79 34.37
C GLY A 24 4.50 15.31 34.18
N ALA A 25 3.81 16.09 35.03
CA ALA A 25 3.93 17.54 35.02
C ALA A 25 5.25 17.97 35.69
N ILE A 26 6.26 18.30 34.89
CA ILE A 26 7.37 19.13 35.35
C ILE A 26 6.85 20.57 35.32
N VAL A 27 6.50 21.09 36.49
CA VAL A 27 6.23 22.52 36.70
C VAL A 27 7.53 23.28 36.43
N ARG A 28 7.67 23.86 35.24
CA ARG A 28 8.70 24.87 34.99
C ARG A 28 8.20 26.18 35.58
N ALA A 29 8.77 26.57 36.73
CA ALA A 29 8.68 27.94 37.21
C ALA A 29 9.25 28.88 36.12
N ALA A 30 8.40 29.74 35.57
CA ALA A 30 8.82 30.82 34.70
C ALA A 30 9.45 31.92 35.58
N SER A 31 10.74 31.83 35.84
CA SER A 31 11.51 32.97 36.36
C SER A 31 11.55 34.06 35.30
N LYS A 32 11.42 35.32 35.72
CA LYS A 32 11.31 36.46 34.82
C LYS A 32 12.68 36.72 34.18
N ALA A 33 12.74 36.76 32.85
CA ALA A 33 13.96 36.85 32.05
C ALA A 33 14.89 38.05 32.34
N TRP A 34 14.47 39.03 33.15
CA TRP A 34 15.30 40.18 33.56
C TRP A 34 16.13 39.92 34.82
N GLU A 35 15.96 38.80 35.52
CA GLU A 35 16.77 38.42 36.69
C GLU A 35 18.12 37.77 36.30
N SER A 36 18.30 37.41 35.02
CA SER A 36 19.41 36.55 34.60
C SER A 36 20.75 37.24 34.36
N THR A 37 20.84 38.58 34.35
CA THR A 37 22.08 39.30 34.01
C THR A 37 22.40 40.49 34.93
N VAL A 38 23.69 40.74 35.15
CA VAL A 38 24.20 41.95 35.83
C VAL A 38 24.12 43.11 34.84
N THR A 39 23.05 43.91 34.90
CA THR A 39 22.72 44.96 33.91
C THR A 39 23.27 46.36 34.25
N GLY A 40 24.41 46.44 34.94
CA GLY A 40 25.01 47.72 35.37
C GLY A 40 24.15 48.50 36.39
N GLU A 41 24.58 49.72 36.72
CA GLU A 41 23.82 50.62 37.60
C GLU A 41 22.44 50.92 36.97
N GLU A 42 21.38 50.87 37.79
CA GLU A 42 19.97 51.09 37.42
C GLU A 42 19.38 50.17 36.32
N LYS A 43 20.04 49.05 35.98
CA LYS A 43 19.66 48.16 34.87
C LYS A 43 19.68 48.82 33.48
N SER A 44 20.44 49.92 33.35
CA SER A 44 20.58 50.69 32.10
C SER A 44 21.39 49.96 31.02
N GLY A 45 22.14 48.90 31.38
CA GLY A 45 23.02 48.17 30.46
C GLY A 45 24.32 48.92 30.12
N HIS A 46 24.58 50.06 30.75
CA HIS A 46 25.81 50.85 30.64
C HIS A 46 26.48 50.98 32.02
N ILE A 47 27.77 51.30 32.01
CA ILE A 47 28.55 51.55 33.24
C ILE A 47 28.81 53.06 33.28
N ALA A 48 28.27 53.76 34.28
CA ALA A 48 28.49 55.19 34.45
C ALA A 48 29.88 55.46 35.03
N THR A 49 30.58 56.47 34.49
CA THR A 49 31.92 56.88 34.94
C THR A 49 31.94 58.38 35.24
N SER A 50 32.42 58.75 36.42
CA SER A 50 32.74 60.15 36.75
C SER A 50 34.12 60.55 36.19
N GLU A 51 34.43 61.86 36.11
CA GLU A 51 35.68 62.37 35.51
C GLU A 51 36.97 61.87 36.21
N SER A 52 36.87 61.40 37.46
CA SER A 52 37.97 60.81 38.23
C SER A 52 37.97 59.27 38.25
N GLU A 53 37.10 58.64 37.47
CA GLU A 53 36.93 57.18 37.38
C GLU A 53 37.17 56.66 35.96
N SER A 54 37.85 55.53 35.86
CA SER A 54 38.14 54.84 34.59
C SER A 54 37.79 53.36 34.70
N ILE A 55 37.63 52.69 33.54
CA ILE A 55 37.25 51.27 33.47
C ILE A 55 38.34 50.45 32.75
N LEU A 56 38.76 49.36 33.36
CA LEU A 56 39.58 48.31 32.74
C LEU A 56 38.72 47.08 32.45
N PHE A 57 38.92 46.45 31.29
CA PHE A 57 38.33 45.15 30.98
C PHE A 57 39.41 44.07 31.05
N PHE A 58 39.19 43.07 31.90
CA PHE A 58 40.03 41.88 32.02
C PHE A 58 39.42 40.72 31.22
N ASP A 59 40.10 40.26 30.18
CA ASP A 59 39.71 39.09 29.39
C ASP A 59 40.31 37.80 29.97
N ASN A 60 39.73 36.67 29.57
CA ASN A 60 40.18 35.32 29.90
C ASN A 60 40.07 34.99 31.40
N LEU A 61 39.05 35.51 32.09
CA LEU A 61 38.75 35.15 33.48
C LEU A 61 37.80 33.94 33.58
N PHE A 62 36.90 33.76 32.59
CA PHE A 62 35.93 32.66 32.56
C PHE A 62 35.95 31.90 31.23
N PRO A 63 35.62 30.59 31.21
CA PRO A 63 35.60 29.77 29.99
C PRO A 63 34.40 30.06 29.07
N LEU A 64 34.64 30.46 27.81
CA LEU A 64 33.59 30.79 26.83
C LEU A 64 32.65 29.62 26.47
N LYS A 65 33.15 28.38 26.50
CA LYS A 65 32.39 27.18 26.10
C LYS A 65 31.45 26.68 27.21
N LEU A 66 31.74 27.00 28.47
CA LEU A 66 30.94 26.54 29.61
C LEU A 66 29.55 27.19 29.61
N THR A 67 29.47 28.43 29.13
CA THR A 67 28.22 29.18 28.94
C THR A 67 27.27 28.52 27.93
N TYR A 68 27.77 27.75 26.96
CA TYR A 68 26.94 27.00 26.00
C TYR A 68 26.34 25.74 26.61
N LEU A 69 27.08 25.07 27.50
CA LEU A 69 26.68 23.81 28.14
C LEU A 69 25.69 24.04 29.30
N LEU A 70 25.92 25.07 30.12
CA LEU A 70 25.18 25.30 31.37
C LEU A 70 23.85 26.08 31.21
N ARG A 71 23.64 26.81 30.11
CA ARG A 71 22.40 27.60 29.88
C ARG A 71 21.16 26.75 29.54
N ARG A 72 21.31 25.44 29.28
CA ARG A 72 20.15 24.55 29.06
C ARG A 72 19.44 24.18 30.37
N SER A 73 20.07 24.44 31.52
CA SER A 73 19.61 23.96 32.85
C SER A 73 19.52 25.03 33.95
N TRP A 74 20.08 26.23 33.80
CA TRP A 74 20.18 27.22 34.90
C TRP A 74 19.76 28.62 34.46
N GLN A 75 19.01 29.32 35.32
CA GLN A 75 18.24 30.51 34.98
C GLN A 75 18.85 31.86 35.43
N SER A 76 20.01 31.91 36.12
CA SER A 76 20.65 33.20 36.45
C SER A 76 22.19 33.21 36.43
N ASP A 77 22.79 34.33 36.01
CA ASP A 77 24.25 34.57 36.12
C ASP A 77 24.72 34.66 37.59
N ARG A 78 23.81 34.94 38.54
CA ARG A 78 24.05 34.94 39.99
C ARG A 78 24.26 33.54 40.55
N ASP A 79 23.47 32.56 40.10
CA ASP A 79 23.63 31.16 40.52
C ASP A 79 24.95 30.55 40.03
N LEU A 80 25.43 30.98 38.86
CA LEU A 80 26.72 30.56 38.31
C LEU A 80 27.91 31.14 39.08
N THR A 81 27.82 32.40 39.52
CA THR A 81 28.85 33.03 40.35
C THR A 81 28.88 32.44 41.76
N ASP A 82 27.73 32.05 42.32
CA ASP A 82 27.64 31.37 43.62
C ASP A 82 28.13 29.91 43.55
N LEU A 83 27.87 29.19 42.45
CA LEU A 83 28.41 27.85 42.22
C LEU A 83 29.93 27.84 41.99
N LEU A 84 30.48 28.82 41.28
CA LEU A 84 31.94 28.97 41.13
C LEU A 84 32.60 29.20 42.50
N LYS A 85 31.99 30.01 43.37
CA LYS A 85 32.43 30.19 44.77
C LYS A 85 32.30 28.90 45.61
N ARG A 86 31.25 28.11 45.40
CA ARG A 86 31.04 26.83 46.10
C ARG A 86 31.99 25.73 45.62
N PHE A 87 32.30 25.70 44.34
CA PHE A 87 33.24 24.74 43.75
C PHE A 87 34.68 24.99 44.21
N ASP A 88 35.06 26.27 44.41
CA ASP A 88 36.38 26.63 44.98
C ASP A 88 36.49 26.37 46.49
N SER A 89 35.38 26.40 47.24
CA SER A 89 35.39 26.08 48.69
C SER A 89 35.39 24.58 48.97
N SER A 90 34.98 23.74 48.02
CA SER A 90 34.98 22.28 48.15
C SER A 90 36.21 21.62 47.48
N GLY A 91 37.39 21.80 48.09
CA GLY A 91 38.51 20.86 47.99
C GLY A 91 39.36 20.87 46.71
N GLY A 92 40.57 21.44 46.81
CA GLY A 92 41.70 21.05 45.94
C GLY A 92 42.40 22.17 45.17
N GLY A 93 42.99 23.16 45.86
CA GLY A 93 44.31 23.77 45.58
C GLY A 93 44.69 24.32 44.19
N LEU A 94 43.82 24.35 43.17
CA LEU A 94 44.19 24.74 41.79
C LEU A 94 43.21 25.70 41.08
N GLY A 95 42.16 26.17 41.78
CA GLY A 95 41.19 27.15 41.29
C GLY A 95 41.29 28.46 42.08
N THR A 96 41.84 29.51 41.47
CA THR A 96 41.89 30.84 42.07
C THR A 96 40.61 31.59 41.72
N ASP A 97 39.85 31.99 42.75
CA ASP A 97 38.72 32.94 42.69
C ASP A 97 38.93 33.98 41.57
N PRO A 98 38.01 34.14 40.60
CA PRO A 98 38.18 35.06 39.47
C PRO A 98 38.28 36.53 39.92
N ILE A 99 37.67 36.88 41.06
CA ILE A 99 37.82 38.20 41.72
C ILE A 99 39.22 38.33 42.34
N ASN A 100 39.78 37.25 42.90
CA ASN A 100 41.14 37.24 43.42
C ASN A 100 42.19 37.24 42.30
N LEU A 101 41.89 36.66 41.14
CA LEU A 101 42.71 36.79 39.93
C LEU A 101 42.79 38.25 39.46
N VAL A 102 41.67 38.97 39.47
CA VAL A 102 41.66 40.42 39.18
C VAL A 102 42.48 41.20 40.21
N LYS A 103 42.32 40.90 41.51
CA LYS A 103 43.12 41.54 42.57
C LYS A 103 44.62 41.23 42.44
N ARG A 104 44.98 40.00 42.05
CA ARG A 104 46.37 39.58 41.80
C ARG A 104 46.94 40.16 40.49
N ALA A 105 46.07 40.47 39.54
CA ALA A 105 46.43 41.06 38.25
C ALA A 105 46.82 42.54 38.38
N ILE A 106 46.37 43.22 39.43
CA ILE A 106 46.69 44.63 39.73
C ILE A 106 47.87 44.67 40.71
N PRO A 107 49.06 45.17 40.31
CA PRO A 107 50.19 45.38 41.22
C PRO A 107 49.86 46.33 42.38
N ASN A 108 50.39 46.04 43.57
CA ASN A 108 50.26 46.92 44.73
C ASN A 108 50.96 48.29 44.55
N ASP A 109 51.88 48.39 43.58
CA ASP A 109 52.65 49.61 43.27
C ASP A 109 51.87 50.64 42.43
N LEU A 110 50.64 50.32 41.99
CA LEU A 110 49.80 51.24 41.22
C LEU A 110 48.97 52.14 42.15
N PRO A 111 48.97 53.48 41.96
CA PRO A 111 48.20 54.42 42.77
C PRO A 111 46.71 54.43 42.36
N ILE A 112 46.02 53.29 42.50
CA ILE A 112 44.66 53.07 42.02
C ILE A 112 43.80 52.47 43.12
N LYS A 113 42.60 53.02 43.30
CA LYS A 113 41.58 52.44 44.18
C LYS A 113 40.45 51.84 43.35
N VAL A 114 40.31 50.51 43.40
CA VAL A 114 39.22 49.79 42.73
C VAL A 114 37.90 50.09 43.43
N THR A 115 36.91 50.61 42.69
CA THR A 115 35.58 50.96 43.21
C THR A 115 34.60 49.81 43.02
N GLU A 116 34.57 49.19 41.83
CA GLU A 116 33.62 48.13 41.50
C GLU A 116 34.21 47.08 40.56
N ILE A 117 33.81 45.81 40.72
CA ILE A 117 34.16 44.71 39.81
C ILE A 117 32.87 44.08 39.29
N LEU A 118 32.63 44.19 37.98
CA LEU A 118 31.45 43.70 37.28
C LEU A 118 31.82 42.49 36.40
N PRO A 119 31.51 41.25 36.83
CA PRO A 119 31.82 40.05 36.05
C PRO A 119 30.91 39.92 34.83
N ARG A 120 31.49 39.49 33.70
CA ARG A 120 30.80 39.34 32.41
C ARG A 120 31.00 37.94 31.83
N LEU A 121 30.13 37.01 32.22
CA LEU A 121 30.20 35.59 31.85
C LEU A 121 30.05 35.34 30.34
N LYS A 122 29.17 36.10 29.66
CA LYS A 122 28.93 35.99 28.21
C LYS A 122 30.20 36.22 27.39
N ASP A 123 31.02 37.20 27.78
CA ASP A 123 32.27 37.57 27.12
C ASP A 123 33.50 36.91 27.80
N GLY A 124 33.29 36.19 28.90
CA GLY A 124 34.32 35.43 29.60
C GLY A 124 35.38 36.28 30.32
N GLY A 125 35.01 37.48 30.76
CA GLY A 125 35.89 38.49 31.40
C GLY A 125 35.17 39.30 32.49
N ALA A 126 35.76 40.41 32.94
CA ALA A 126 35.16 41.32 33.93
C ALA A 126 35.55 42.78 33.68
N PHE A 127 34.63 43.71 33.94
CA PHE A 127 34.91 45.15 33.99
C PHE A 127 35.31 45.55 35.40
N VAL A 128 36.34 46.36 35.53
CA VAL A 128 36.88 46.85 36.81
C VAL A 128 36.89 48.36 36.76
N LYS A 129 36.04 48.95 37.59
CA LYS A 129 35.95 50.39 37.77
C LYS A 129 36.95 50.81 38.84
N PHE A 130 37.73 51.85 38.56
CA PHE A 130 38.75 52.33 39.47
C PHE A 130 38.85 53.86 39.47
N SER A 131 39.13 54.43 40.62
CA SER A 131 39.39 55.86 40.78
C SER A 131 40.89 56.15 40.75
N HIS A 132 41.29 57.21 40.06
CA HIS A 132 42.67 57.69 40.00
C HIS A 132 42.74 59.18 40.39
N GLY A 133 43.91 59.62 40.86
CA GLY A 133 44.16 61.06 41.11
C GLY A 133 44.16 61.87 39.81
N SER A 134 43.93 63.18 39.92
CA SER A 134 43.93 64.13 38.78
C SER A 134 45.23 64.16 37.99
N ASP A 135 46.33 63.75 38.61
CA ASP A 135 47.69 63.87 38.06
C ASP A 135 48.11 62.63 37.26
N VAL A 136 47.28 61.57 37.22
CA VAL A 136 47.61 60.29 36.59
C VAL A 136 46.78 60.07 35.32
N VAL A 137 47.46 59.88 34.19
CA VAL A 137 46.82 59.58 32.90
C VAL A 137 46.43 58.08 32.85
N PRO A 138 45.16 57.72 32.58
CA PRO A 138 44.70 56.32 32.56
C PRO A 138 45.43 55.39 31.57
N LYS A 139 46.04 55.96 30.53
CA LYS A 139 46.83 55.24 29.53
C LYS A 139 48.18 54.72 30.09
N ASP A 140 48.76 55.44 31.04
CA ASP A 140 50.02 55.02 31.68
C ASP A 140 49.77 53.85 32.64
N ILE A 141 48.59 53.84 33.26
CA ILE A 141 48.07 52.71 34.03
C ILE A 141 47.90 51.47 33.15
N GLU A 142 47.26 51.59 31.98
CA GLU A 142 47.12 50.47 31.03
C GLU A 142 48.48 49.91 30.61
N THR A 143 49.44 50.80 30.30
CA THR A 143 50.78 50.39 29.84
C THR A 143 51.58 49.73 30.95
N SER A 144 51.49 50.23 32.18
CA SER A 144 52.13 49.64 33.36
C SER A 144 51.53 48.28 33.70
N LEU A 145 50.20 48.16 33.65
CA LEU A 145 49.46 46.93 33.89
C LEU A 145 49.76 45.86 32.82
N ALA A 146 49.77 46.25 31.54
CA ALA A 146 50.14 45.35 30.44
C ALA A 146 51.57 44.82 30.60
N ARG A 147 52.53 45.69 30.94
CA ARG A 147 53.93 45.30 31.20
C ARG A 147 54.05 44.36 32.41
N SER A 148 53.25 44.58 33.45
CA SER A 148 53.23 43.70 34.62
C SER A 148 52.66 42.32 34.29
N LEU A 149 51.55 42.26 33.54
CA LEU A 149 50.93 41.01 33.10
C LEU A 149 51.77 40.23 32.09
N GLU A 150 52.61 40.92 31.30
CA GLU A 150 53.61 40.26 30.45
C GLU A 150 54.75 39.65 31.26
N LYS A 151 55.25 40.36 32.28
CA LYS A 151 56.31 39.85 33.17
C LYS A 151 55.83 38.68 34.04
N ASN A 152 54.62 38.78 34.59
CA ASN A 152 53.99 37.79 35.46
C ASN A 152 52.64 37.34 34.90
N PRO A 153 52.62 36.43 33.90
CA PRO A 153 51.39 36.04 33.23
C PRO A 153 50.49 35.19 34.15
N LEU A 154 49.33 35.72 34.49
CA LEU A 154 48.29 34.98 35.19
C LEU A 154 47.54 34.08 34.20
N ARG A 155 47.69 32.76 34.32
CA ARG A 155 47.10 31.79 33.40
C ARG A 155 45.99 31.02 34.12
N PRO A 156 44.71 31.19 33.73
CA PRO A 156 43.63 30.39 34.28
C PRO A 156 43.79 28.91 33.89
N TRP A 157 43.36 28.00 34.76
CA TRP A 157 43.47 26.55 34.56
C TRP A 157 42.82 26.06 33.26
N PHE A 158 41.71 26.67 32.83
CA PHE A 158 40.97 26.27 31.63
C PHE A 158 41.61 26.77 30.32
N ASN A 159 42.62 27.65 30.41
CA ASN A 159 43.32 28.19 29.24
C ASN A 159 44.81 28.44 29.55
N PRO A 160 45.61 27.38 29.74
CA PRO A 160 47.00 27.49 30.21
C PRO A 160 47.96 28.10 29.16
N PHE A 161 47.52 28.24 27.91
CA PHE A 161 48.32 28.76 26.81
C PHE A 161 48.16 30.27 26.58
N ARG A 162 47.26 30.94 27.32
CA ARG A 162 47.05 32.39 27.22
C ARG A 162 46.86 32.99 28.61
N GLY A 163 47.63 34.04 28.92
CA GLY A 163 47.44 34.81 30.15
C GLY A 163 46.19 35.68 30.12
N VAL A 164 45.77 36.15 31.29
CA VAL A 164 44.81 37.24 31.46
C VAL A 164 45.39 38.50 30.80
N GLN A 165 44.57 39.20 30.03
CA GLN A 165 44.92 40.49 29.42
C GLN A 165 43.97 41.55 29.94
N ALA A 166 44.49 42.76 30.15
CA ALA A 166 43.71 43.92 30.54
C ALA A 166 43.82 44.99 29.46
N GLY A 167 42.71 45.64 29.13
CA GLY A 167 42.67 46.78 28.23
C GLY A 167 41.84 47.92 28.84
N LEU A 168 42.25 49.15 28.57
CA LEU A 168 41.48 50.32 28.95
C LEU A 168 40.24 50.43 28.06
N VAL A 169 39.08 50.58 28.69
CA VAL A 169 37.83 50.80 27.98
C VAL A 169 37.77 52.28 27.59
N LYS A 170 37.88 52.54 26.29
CA LYS A 170 37.92 53.90 25.73
C LYS A 170 36.55 54.41 25.32
N GLY A 171 35.64 53.49 25.01
CA GLY A 171 34.25 53.81 24.67
C GLY A 171 33.30 53.64 25.85
N VAL A 172 32.00 53.66 25.56
CA VAL A 172 30.96 53.38 26.55
C VAL A 172 30.62 51.88 26.48
N PRO A 173 31.01 51.07 27.48
CA PRO A 173 30.74 49.64 27.45
C PRO A 173 29.23 49.37 27.45
N TRP A 174 28.79 48.38 26.67
CA TRP A 174 27.39 47.98 26.55
C TRP A 174 27.20 46.52 26.97
N LEU A 175 26.57 46.33 28.13
CA LEU A 175 26.29 45.04 28.75
C LEU A 175 25.04 44.37 28.13
N GLU A 176 25.05 44.15 26.82
CA GLU A 176 23.87 43.61 26.10
C GLU A 176 23.49 42.18 26.55
N ASP A 177 22.22 41.89 26.87
CA ASP A 177 21.73 40.51 27.09
C ASP A 177 21.12 39.88 25.82
N LEU A 178 21.42 40.46 24.65
CA LEU A 178 20.96 39.94 23.37
C LEU A 178 21.61 38.58 23.06
N TYR A 179 20.90 37.74 22.30
CA TYR A 179 21.36 36.41 21.85
C TYR A 179 22.45 36.50 20.75
N ARG A 180 23.55 37.19 21.06
CA ARG A 180 24.72 37.41 20.20
C ARG A 180 25.96 36.98 20.94
N PHE A 181 26.38 35.72 20.77
CA PHE A 181 27.55 35.20 21.47
C PHE A 181 28.87 35.62 20.81
N PRO A 182 29.97 35.68 21.57
CA PRO A 182 31.28 36.00 21.03
C PRO A 182 31.65 35.13 19.83
N LYS A 183 31.95 35.78 18.72
CA LYS A 183 32.50 35.19 17.49
C LYS A 183 33.76 35.95 17.11
N SER A 184 34.56 35.37 16.21
CA SER A 184 35.77 36.00 15.71
C SER A 184 35.50 37.21 14.80
N ARG A 185 34.31 37.29 14.21
CA ARG A 185 33.87 38.40 13.36
C ARG A 185 33.13 39.44 14.18
N VAL A 186 33.60 40.68 14.13
CA VAL A 186 32.96 41.85 14.72
C VAL A 186 32.45 42.75 13.60
N LYS A 187 31.17 43.09 13.64
CA LYS A 187 30.54 44.11 12.80
C LYS A 187 30.70 45.47 13.47
N VAL A 188 31.33 46.40 12.76
CA VAL A 188 31.56 47.79 13.16
C VAL A 188 30.60 48.67 12.39
N GLU A 189 29.55 49.15 13.04
CA GLU A 189 28.61 50.11 12.45
C GLU A 189 29.07 51.55 12.77
N PHE A 190 29.09 52.41 11.75
CA PHE A 190 29.46 53.82 11.88
C PHE A 190 28.21 54.65 12.19
N THR A 191 28.18 55.28 13.36
CA THR A 191 27.04 56.07 13.85
C THR A 191 27.47 57.49 14.22
N GLY A 192 26.58 58.47 14.08
CA GLY A 192 26.86 59.86 14.49
C GLY A 192 26.92 60.02 16.02
N LYS A 193 27.47 61.16 16.47
CA LYS A 193 27.52 61.53 17.89
C LYS A 193 26.13 61.69 18.52
N ASP A 194 25.18 62.25 17.76
CA ASP A 194 23.78 62.44 18.14
C ASP A 194 22.84 61.56 17.30
N ALA A 195 21.59 61.36 17.76
CA ALA A 195 20.61 60.40 17.22
C ALA A 195 20.11 60.66 15.77
N GLY A 196 20.83 61.47 15.00
CA GLY A 196 20.60 61.73 13.57
C GLY A 196 21.81 62.36 12.86
N GLY A 197 23.00 62.35 13.47
CA GLY A 197 24.21 62.95 12.87
C GLY A 197 24.78 62.08 11.74
N GLU A 198 25.29 62.72 10.68
CA GLU A 198 25.99 62.02 9.59
C GLU A 198 27.28 61.37 10.12
N ALA A 199 27.45 60.08 9.84
CA ALA A 199 28.63 59.30 10.22
C ALA A 199 29.56 59.16 9.01
N VAL A 200 30.86 59.39 9.21
CA VAL A 200 31.86 59.20 8.16
C VAL A 200 32.30 57.73 8.16
N GLU A 201 32.36 57.13 6.97
CA GLU A 201 32.90 55.78 6.81
C GLU A 201 34.42 55.80 7.06
N LEU A 202 34.90 54.98 7.99
CA LEU A 202 36.32 54.91 8.30
C LEU A 202 37.08 54.07 7.27
N SER A 203 38.29 54.51 6.92
CA SER A 203 39.19 53.75 6.06
C SER A 203 39.61 52.44 6.72
N GLN A 204 40.00 51.45 5.90
CA GLN A 204 40.50 50.17 6.40
C GLN A 204 41.79 50.34 7.23
N GLU A 205 42.63 51.32 6.90
CA GLU A 205 43.86 51.63 7.63
C GLU A 205 43.57 52.20 9.02
N THR A 206 42.60 53.10 9.13
CA THR A 206 42.14 53.64 10.41
C THR A 206 41.58 52.52 11.29
N LEU A 207 40.71 51.66 10.73
CA LEU A 207 40.19 50.49 11.44
C LEU A 207 41.32 49.54 11.87
N TYR A 208 42.29 49.28 11.00
CA TYR A 208 43.45 48.46 11.34
C TYR A 208 44.22 49.07 12.53
N SER A 209 44.54 50.36 12.50
CA SER A 209 45.30 51.03 13.57
C SER A 209 44.60 51.01 14.94
N LEU A 210 43.26 51.12 14.95
CA LEU A 210 42.44 51.10 16.16
C LEU A 210 42.33 49.69 16.75
N PHE A 211 42.03 48.70 15.90
CA PHE A 211 41.71 47.34 16.35
C PHE A 211 42.94 46.44 16.50
N ARG A 212 44.06 46.74 15.83
CA ARG A 212 45.29 45.91 15.85
C ARG A 212 45.91 45.79 17.24
N ARG A 213 45.69 46.79 18.10
CA ARG A 213 46.22 46.82 19.48
C ARG A 213 45.65 45.70 20.36
N TYR A 214 44.45 45.20 20.05
CA TYR A 214 43.76 44.19 20.84
C TYR A 214 44.01 42.75 20.36
N GLY A 215 44.60 42.57 19.17
CA GLY A 215 44.97 41.24 18.67
C GLY A 215 45.29 41.17 17.19
N LYS A 216 45.47 39.94 16.68
CA LYS A 216 45.78 39.72 15.26
C LYS A 216 44.49 39.75 14.44
N ILE A 217 44.42 40.69 13.50
CA ILE A 217 43.33 40.81 12.53
C ILE A 217 43.65 39.87 11.35
N ALA A 218 42.69 39.03 10.97
CA ALA A 218 42.78 38.14 9.82
C ALA A 218 42.33 38.85 8.54
N GLU A 219 41.24 39.62 8.58
CA GLU A 219 40.67 40.30 7.42
C GLU A 219 39.82 41.49 7.86
N ILE A 220 39.83 42.58 7.07
CA ILE A 220 38.89 43.70 7.19
C ILE A 220 38.11 43.78 5.89
N THR A 221 36.79 43.63 5.96
CA THR A 221 35.90 43.73 4.80
C THR A 221 35.02 44.96 4.98
N SER A 222 35.31 46.03 4.23
CA SER A 222 34.41 47.18 4.15
C SER A 222 33.20 46.84 3.30
N GLN A 223 32.08 47.47 3.60
CA GLN A 223 30.88 47.32 2.81
C GLN A 223 31.08 47.92 1.40
N PRO A 224 30.51 47.34 0.32
CA PRO A 224 30.59 47.94 -1.01
C PRO A 224 29.96 49.34 -1.04
N SER A 225 30.58 50.27 -1.79
CA SER A 225 30.16 51.66 -1.88
C SER A 225 28.73 51.85 -2.41
N ASP A 226 28.21 50.90 -3.19
CA ASP A 226 26.86 50.90 -3.79
C ASP A 226 25.76 50.31 -2.88
N SER A 227 26.09 49.95 -1.64
CA SER A 227 25.12 49.36 -0.72
C SER A 227 24.14 50.40 -0.15
N LYS A 228 22.84 50.08 -0.15
CA LYS A 228 21.77 50.95 0.36
C LYS A 228 21.48 50.80 1.87
N THR A 229 22.24 49.97 2.59
CA THR A 229 21.93 49.69 4.00
C THR A 229 22.63 50.70 4.91
N LEU A 230 21.84 51.46 5.67
CA LEU A 230 22.30 52.38 6.70
C LEU A 230 22.00 51.81 8.10
N PRO A 231 22.85 52.02 9.13
CA PRO A 231 24.17 52.66 9.08
C PRO A 231 25.20 51.82 8.30
N LYS A 232 26.15 52.49 7.65
CA LYS A 232 27.28 51.83 6.98
C LYS A 232 28.09 51.04 8.00
N TYR A 233 28.65 49.91 7.59
CA TYR A 233 29.44 49.06 8.48
C TYR A 233 30.65 48.42 7.80
N ALA A 234 31.57 47.92 8.61
CA ALA A 234 32.68 47.09 8.18
C ALA A 234 32.76 45.82 9.04
N TYR A 235 33.20 44.71 8.45
CA TYR A 235 33.51 43.48 9.17
C TYR A 235 34.99 43.42 9.51
N ILE A 236 35.30 43.10 10.77
CA ILE A 236 36.66 42.82 11.22
C ILE A 236 36.68 41.36 11.69
N ASP A 237 37.41 40.53 10.94
CA ASP A 237 37.65 39.14 11.30
C ASP A 237 38.95 39.06 12.11
N PHE A 238 38.86 38.69 13.38
CA PHE A 238 40.02 38.40 14.21
C PHE A 238 40.47 36.95 14.05
N ALA A 239 41.77 36.69 14.19
CA ALA A 239 42.30 35.33 14.21
C ALA A 239 41.78 34.52 15.41
N ARG A 240 41.43 35.18 16.52
CA ARG A 240 40.96 34.56 17.76
C ARG A 240 39.72 35.28 18.30
N VAL A 241 38.77 34.52 18.85
CA VAL A 241 37.52 35.07 19.44
C VAL A 241 37.80 35.99 20.63
N ARG A 242 38.83 35.68 21.44
CA ARG A 242 39.24 36.49 22.59
C ARG A 242 39.74 37.89 22.21
N ASP A 243 40.43 38.00 21.08
CA ASP A 243 40.89 39.29 20.54
C ASP A 243 39.69 40.14 20.11
N ALA A 244 38.69 39.51 19.48
CA ALA A 244 37.42 40.15 19.13
C ALA A 244 36.63 40.60 20.38
N ILE A 245 36.64 39.82 21.45
CA ILE A 245 36.02 40.17 22.74
C ILE A 245 36.67 41.41 23.33
N MET A 246 38.00 41.41 23.42
CA MET A 246 38.77 42.53 23.95
C MET A 246 38.50 43.81 23.14
N ALA A 247 38.58 43.71 21.81
CA ALA A 247 38.31 44.84 20.93
C ALA A 247 36.86 45.36 21.08
N ARG A 248 35.87 44.47 21.11
CA ARG A 248 34.47 44.87 21.28
C ARG A 248 34.25 45.57 22.62
N ASN A 249 34.70 44.99 23.72
CA ASN A 249 34.42 45.55 25.05
C ASN A 249 35.18 46.85 25.34
N CYS A 250 36.36 47.05 24.74
CA CYS A 250 37.16 48.26 24.95
C CYS A 250 36.80 49.42 24.00
N LEU A 251 36.36 49.13 22.77
CA LEU A 251 36.09 50.17 21.74
C LEU A 251 34.61 50.40 21.45
N HIS A 252 33.67 49.65 22.04
CA HIS A 252 32.25 49.89 21.80
C HIS A 252 31.87 51.29 22.30
N GLY A 253 31.20 52.08 21.47
CA GLY A 253 30.82 53.45 21.79
C GLY A 253 31.98 54.46 21.75
N PHE A 254 33.17 54.07 21.28
CA PHE A 254 34.31 54.98 21.12
C PHE A 254 34.01 56.04 20.05
N LEU A 255 34.32 57.30 20.36
CA LEU A 255 34.18 58.43 19.45
C LEU A 255 35.53 58.70 18.78
N VAL A 256 35.55 58.59 17.46
CA VAL A 256 36.73 58.84 16.64
C VAL A 256 36.77 60.33 16.30
N ASP A 257 37.80 61.03 16.77
CA ASP A 257 38.01 62.46 16.50
C ASP A 257 38.49 62.72 15.07
N GLU A 258 38.48 63.99 14.66
CA GLU A 258 38.91 64.44 13.32
C GLU A 258 40.34 63.96 12.99
N GLY A 259 41.28 64.04 13.95
CA GLY A 259 42.67 63.61 13.77
C GLY A 259 42.86 62.10 13.55
N LEU A 260 41.83 61.28 13.82
CA LEU A 260 41.83 59.83 13.59
C LEU A 260 40.94 59.43 12.39
N GLY A 261 40.47 60.40 11.61
CA GLY A 261 39.65 60.16 10.41
C GLY A 261 38.14 60.06 10.68
N GLY A 262 37.66 60.51 11.84
CA GLY A 262 36.25 60.42 12.25
C GLY A 262 35.33 61.54 11.76
N GLY A 263 35.83 62.48 10.93
CA GLY A 263 35.09 63.63 10.42
C GLY A 263 34.92 64.78 11.42
N LYS A 264 34.37 65.92 10.97
CA LYS A 264 34.27 67.16 11.75
C LYS A 264 33.43 67.06 13.04
N ILE A 265 32.43 66.17 13.05
CA ILE A 265 31.48 65.98 14.17
C ILE A 265 31.90 64.77 15.05
N GLY A 266 32.83 63.95 14.56
CA GLY A 266 33.27 62.69 15.16
C GLY A 266 32.32 61.52 14.86
N THR A 267 32.89 60.33 14.69
CA THR A 267 32.14 59.10 14.35
C THR A 267 32.18 58.12 15.52
N ARG A 268 31.01 57.67 15.99
CA ARG A 268 30.85 56.69 17.07
C ARG A 268 30.80 55.27 16.51
N LEU A 269 31.62 54.38 17.07
CA LEU A 269 31.70 52.97 16.67
C LEU A 269 30.73 52.11 17.46
N ARG A 270 29.78 51.47 16.77
CA ARG A 270 28.89 50.46 17.37
C ARG A 270 29.34 49.06 16.98
N LEU A 271 29.81 48.29 17.96
CA LEU A 271 30.39 46.97 17.76
C LEU A 271 29.42 45.85 18.15
N SER A 272 29.24 44.87 17.25
CA SER A 272 28.42 43.67 17.49
C SER A 272 29.06 42.40 16.93
N TYR A 273 28.76 41.23 17.48
CA TYR A 273 29.27 39.96 16.95
C TYR A 273 28.41 39.43 15.81
N GLU A 274 29.04 38.87 14.76
CA GLU A 274 28.34 38.26 13.62
C GLU A 274 28.93 36.89 13.24
N GLN A 275 28.13 36.04 12.59
CA GLN A 275 28.54 34.70 12.15
C GLN A 275 28.99 34.69 10.68
N LYS A 276 30.20 34.22 10.40
CA LYS A 276 30.69 33.96 9.04
C LYS A 276 29.91 32.79 8.42
N VAL A 277 29.17 33.04 7.34
CA VAL A 277 28.47 32.00 6.57
C VAL A 277 29.52 31.12 5.89
N LYS A 278 29.48 29.80 6.13
CA LYS A 278 30.45 28.86 5.53
C LYS A 278 29.96 28.42 4.14
N PRO A 279 30.84 28.32 3.13
CA PRO A 279 30.44 28.05 1.73
C PRO A 279 29.95 26.62 1.44
N HIS A 280 30.26 25.62 2.27
CA HIS A 280 29.90 24.21 2.02
C HIS A 280 28.53 23.80 2.59
N ASN A 281 27.50 24.64 2.40
CA ASN A 281 26.15 24.29 2.82
C ASN A 281 25.50 23.41 1.72
N ILE A 282 25.80 22.10 1.72
CA ILE A 282 25.19 21.10 0.81
C ILE A 282 23.66 21.21 0.87
N TRP A 283 23.11 21.56 2.03
CA TRP A 283 21.70 21.87 2.22
C TRP A 283 21.19 23.00 1.33
N ASN A 284 21.95 24.08 1.15
CA ASN A 284 21.54 25.19 0.27
C ASN A 284 21.48 24.74 -1.19
N TRP A 285 22.46 23.92 -1.63
CA TRP A 285 22.48 23.36 -3.00
C TRP A 285 21.34 22.37 -3.23
N LEU A 286 21.07 21.49 -2.26
CA LEU A 286 19.96 20.54 -2.29
C LEU A 286 18.60 21.25 -2.41
N THR A 287 18.42 22.36 -1.69
CA THR A 287 17.21 23.18 -1.74
C THR A 287 17.12 24.09 -2.96
N SER A 288 18.23 24.44 -3.60
CA SER A 288 18.24 25.35 -4.75
C SER A 288 18.00 24.66 -6.10
N HIS A 289 18.12 23.33 -6.18
CA HIS A 289 17.91 22.56 -7.43
C HIS A 289 16.89 21.42 -7.30
N PRO A 290 15.62 21.69 -6.92
CA PRO A 290 14.59 20.66 -6.74
C PRO A 290 14.32 19.84 -8.01
N ARG A 291 14.52 20.43 -9.21
CA ARG A 291 14.32 19.75 -10.51
C ARG A 291 15.26 18.57 -10.75
N VAL A 292 16.45 18.58 -10.17
CA VAL A 292 17.45 17.50 -10.33
C VAL A 292 17.41 16.55 -9.14
N VAL A 293 17.28 17.11 -7.93
CA VAL A 293 17.34 16.34 -6.69
C VAL A 293 16.14 15.40 -6.52
N ILE A 294 14.92 15.85 -6.82
CA ILE A 294 13.72 15.04 -6.60
C ILE A 294 13.73 13.76 -7.46
N PRO A 295 13.99 13.81 -8.78
CA PRO A 295 14.11 12.60 -9.60
C PRO A 295 15.26 11.68 -9.16
N VAL A 296 16.42 12.24 -8.81
CA VAL A 296 17.58 11.44 -8.36
C VAL A 296 17.27 10.72 -7.04
N VAL A 297 16.66 11.41 -6.07
CA VAL A 297 16.25 10.80 -4.80
C VAL A 297 15.19 9.72 -5.01
N ALA A 298 14.19 9.97 -5.87
CA ALA A 298 13.18 8.97 -6.21
C ALA A 298 13.79 7.72 -6.86
N ALA A 299 14.71 7.89 -7.81
CA ALA A 299 15.43 6.79 -8.46
C ALA A 299 16.29 6.00 -7.45
N LEU A 300 16.99 6.69 -6.55
CA LEU A 300 17.82 6.07 -5.52
C LEU A 300 16.96 5.27 -4.51
N LEU A 301 15.82 5.83 -4.09
CA LEU A 301 14.85 5.12 -3.24
C LEU A 301 14.26 3.89 -3.94
N ALA A 302 13.90 3.99 -5.22
CA ALA A 302 13.42 2.86 -6.01
C ALA A 302 14.49 1.76 -6.13
N ALA A 303 15.73 2.12 -6.43
CA ALA A 303 16.85 1.19 -6.55
C ALA A 303 17.16 0.47 -5.22
N ILE A 304 17.20 1.21 -4.10
CA ILE A 304 17.38 0.62 -2.76
C ILE A 304 16.22 -0.33 -2.44
N THR A 305 14.99 0.05 -2.79
CA THR A 305 13.81 -0.78 -2.52
C THR A 305 13.89 -2.11 -3.27
N VAL A 306 14.24 -2.09 -4.56
CA VAL A 306 14.43 -3.30 -5.38
C VAL A 306 15.56 -4.17 -4.81
N ALA A 307 16.73 -3.57 -4.54
CA ALA A 307 17.90 -4.30 -4.05
C ALA A 307 17.70 -5.00 -2.69
N ILE A 308 16.89 -4.42 -1.80
CA ILE A 308 16.63 -5.00 -0.47
C ILE A 308 15.43 -5.95 -0.50
N PHE A 309 14.32 -5.53 -1.12
CA PHE A 309 13.06 -6.25 -0.97
C PHE A 309 12.86 -7.39 -1.96
N ASP A 310 13.46 -7.38 -3.14
CA ASP A 310 13.27 -8.47 -4.11
C ASP A 310 13.86 -9.80 -3.61
N PRO A 311 15.07 -9.87 -3.03
CA PRO A 311 15.58 -11.09 -2.40
C PRO A 311 14.69 -11.58 -1.24
N ILE A 312 14.10 -10.65 -0.48
CA ILE A 312 13.19 -10.98 0.62
C ILE A 312 11.88 -11.57 0.05
N ARG A 313 11.33 -10.96 -1.01
CA ARG A 313 10.11 -11.42 -1.68
C ARG A 313 10.30 -12.80 -2.26
N GLU A 314 11.43 -13.01 -2.94
CA GLU A 314 11.80 -14.30 -3.49
C GLU A 314 11.90 -15.37 -2.39
N PHE A 315 12.54 -15.07 -1.26
CA PHE A 315 12.59 -15.96 -0.09
C PHE A 315 11.20 -16.32 0.43
N PHE A 316 10.29 -15.34 0.56
CA PHE A 316 8.92 -15.61 1.01
C PHE A 316 8.12 -16.46 0.02
N VAL A 317 8.33 -16.27 -1.29
CA VAL A 317 7.74 -17.11 -2.33
C VAL A 317 8.28 -18.53 -2.25
N LYS A 318 9.61 -18.73 -2.16
CA LYS A 318 10.24 -20.05 -1.96
C LYS A 318 9.65 -20.77 -0.75
N ALA A 319 9.55 -20.06 0.36
CA ALA A 319 9.01 -20.60 1.59
C ALA A 319 7.50 -20.92 1.53
N HIS A 320 6.75 -20.19 0.70
CA HIS A 320 5.34 -20.50 0.42
C HIS A 320 5.19 -21.80 -0.39
N ILE A 321 5.99 -21.95 -1.46
CA ILE A 321 5.99 -23.12 -2.36
C ILE A 321 6.43 -24.40 -1.63
N GLN A 322 7.49 -24.31 -0.82
CA GLN A 322 8.01 -25.46 -0.05
C GLN A 322 7.15 -25.78 1.19
N HIS A 323 6.10 -24.98 1.44
CA HIS A 323 5.30 -25.02 2.66
C HIS A 323 6.14 -25.01 3.95
N SER A 324 7.32 -24.38 3.93
CA SER A 324 8.30 -24.41 5.03
C SER A 324 7.79 -23.67 6.29
N PHE A 325 6.78 -22.81 6.13
CA PHE A 325 6.04 -22.18 7.22
C PHE A 325 4.89 -23.03 7.80
N ARG A 326 4.69 -24.29 7.38
CA ARG A 326 3.96 -25.24 8.21
C ARG A 326 4.83 -25.57 9.43
N LEU A 327 4.75 -24.71 10.44
CA LEU A 327 5.37 -24.80 11.78
C LEU A 327 4.94 -26.05 12.60
N SER A 328 4.64 -27.17 11.93
CA SER A 328 4.33 -28.47 12.52
C SER A 328 5.48 -29.08 13.34
N ASN A 329 6.71 -28.57 13.18
CA ASN A 329 7.91 -29.12 13.82
C ASN A 329 8.59 -28.21 14.85
N ASN A 330 8.06 -27.03 15.15
CA ASN A 330 8.69 -26.19 16.17
C ASN A 330 8.13 -26.53 17.57
N LYS A 331 9.01 -26.84 18.54
CA LYS A 331 8.64 -27.21 19.93
C LYS A 331 7.72 -26.15 20.58
N PHE A 332 7.94 -24.88 20.24
CA PHE A 332 7.15 -23.74 20.72
C PHE A 332 5.71 -23.74 20.19
N TYR A 333 5.49 -24.09 18.92
CA TYR A 333 4.15 -24.19 18.34
C TYR A 333 3.37 -25.37 18.95
N ARG A 334 4.06 -26.49 19.24
CA ARG A 334 3.45 -27.62 19.97
C ARG A 334 3.08 -27.25 21.41
N TRP A 335 3.91 -26.46 22.09
CA TRP A 335 3.65 -25.98 23.45
C TRP A 335 2.46 -25.01 23.52
N ILE A 336 2.36 -24.06 22.58
CA ILE A 336 1.20 -23.15 22.46
C ILE A 336 -0.07 -23.95 22.13
N LYS A 337 0.03 -24.90 21.20
CA LYS A 337 -1.09 -25.75 20.81
C LYS A 337 -1.53 -26.67 21.96
N SER A 338 -0.61 -27.21 22.77
CA SER A 338 -0.97 -28.04 23.93
C SER A 338 -1.68 -27.26 25.05
N GLN A 339 -1.50 -25.94 25.12
CA GLN A 339 -2.24 -25.09 26.06
C GLN A 339 -3.59 -24.60 25.52
N THR A 340 -3.85 -24.71 24.20
CA THR A 340 -5.09 -24.21 23.56
C THR A 340 -5.92 -25.32 22.90
N SER A 341 -5.42 -26.56 22.86
CA SER A 341 -6.09 -27.70 22.20
C SER A 341 -7.34 -28.17 22.92
N ASP A 342 -7.50 -27.94 24.22
CA ASP A 342 -8.69 -28.37 24.97
C ASP A 342 -9.91 -27.48 24.71
N ILE A 343 -9.71 -26.28 24.13
CA ILE A 343 -10.79 -25.35 23.75
C ILE A 343 -11.02 -25.35 22.23
N PHE A 344 -9.98 -25.59 21.42
CA PHE A 344 -10.07 -25.57 19.96
C PHE A 344 -10.35 -26.92 19.29
N SER A 345 -10.24 -28.05 20.01
CA SER A 345 -10.54 -29.37 19.43
C SER A 345 -12.05 -29.61 19.24
N SER A 346 -12.91 -28.87 19.94
CA SER A 346 -14.37 -28.92 19.78
C SER A 346 -14.89 -28.20 18.52
N PHE A 347 -14.02 -27.54 17.74
CA PHE A 347 -14.39 -26.76 16.55
C PHE A 347 -13.66 -27.19 15.25
N GLY A 348 -12.99 -28.35 15.22
CA GLY A 348 -12.04 -28.71 14.17
C GLY A 348 -12.27 -30.04 13.45
N HIS A 349 -13.37 -30.19 12.71
CA HIS A 349 -13.73 -31.37 11.88
C HIS A 349 -12.79 -31.71 10.69
N LYS A 350 -11.50 -31.35 10.69
CA LYS A 350 -10.60 -31.61 9.53
C LYS A 350 -10.11 -33.06 9.38
N LYS A 351 -10.43 -33.95 10.32
CA LYS A 351 -10.05 -35.38 10.25
C LYS A 351 -11.18 -36.28 9.71
N ALA A 352 -12.41 -35.77 9.65
CA ALA A 352 -13.60 -36.52 9.23
C ALA A 352 -13.71 -36.68 7.70
N ASP A 353 -12.96 -35.91 6.89
CA ASP A 353 -13.14 -35.89 5.42
C ASP A 353 -12.42 -37.02 4.64
N LYS A 354 -11.86 -38.04 5.30
CA LYS A 354 -10.96 -38.99 4.61
C LYS A 354 -11.57 -40.31 4.15
N ALA A 355 -12.58 -40.86 4.84
CA ALA A 355 -13.05 -42.21 4.52
C ALA A 355 -14.09 -42.18 3.38
N GLY A 356 -15.07 -41.28 3.38
CA GLY A 356 -16.04 -41.18 2.28
C GLY A 356 -15.44 -40.78 0.94
N PHE A 357 -14.44 -39.89 0.95
CA PHE A 357 -13.69 -39.50 -0.24
C PHE A 357 -12.87 -40.66 -0.83
N SER A 358 -12.44 -41.63 -0.02
CA SER A 358 -11.65 -42.76 -0.52
C SER A 358 -12.40 -43.61 -1.55
N ALA A 359 -13.72 -43.80 -1.37
CA ALA A 359 -14.56 -44.55 -2.31
C ALA A 359 -14.69 -43.83 -3.66
N VAL A 360 -14.82 -42.50 -3.64
CA VAL A 360 -14.85 -41.65 -4.84
C VAL A 360 -13.53 -41.75 -5.60
N TRP A 361 -12.40 -41.72 -4.88
CA TRP A 361 -11.07 -41.80 -5.48
C TRP A 361 -10.73 -43.17 -6.03
N GLN A 362 -11.27 -44.26 -5.45
CA GLN A 362 -11.11 -45.60 -6.03
C GLN A 362 -11.68 -45.69 -7.45
N HIS A 363 -12.83 -45.08 -7.70
CA HIS A 363 -13.45 -45.08 -9.04
C HIS A 363 -12.78 -44.12 -10.01
N ARG A 364 -11.95 -43.18 -9.52
CA ARG A 364 -11.21 -42.21 -10.34
C ARG A 364 -9.70 -42.52 -10.38
N ARG A 365 -9.30 -43.74 -10.02
CA ARG A 365 -7.89 -44.18 -10.02
C ARG A 365 -7.24 -44.02 -11.37
N ASP A 366 -7.91 -44.43 -12.45
CA ASP A 366 -7.36 -44.35 -13.80
C ASP A 366 -6.98 -42.90 -14.17
N LEU A 367 -7.81 -41.92 -13.83
CA LEU A 367 -7.52 -40.49 -14.05
C LEU A 367 -6.37 -40.00 -13.15
N ILE A 368 -6.34 -40.45 -11.89
CA ILE A 368 -5.28 -40.09 -10.94
C ILE A 368 -3.92 -40.64 -11.42
N GLU A 369 -3.88 -41.91 -11.82
CA GLU A 369 -2.69 -42.59 -12.35
C GLU A 369 -2.24 -41.97 -13.67
N GLN A 370 -3.18 -41.59 -14.55
CA GLN A 370 -2.88 -40.89 -15.79
C GLN A 370 -2.22 -39.52 -15.52
N ILE A 371 -2.77 -38.72 -14.59
CA ILE A 371 -2.17 -37.43 -14.19
C ILE A 371 -0.79 -37.66 -13.56
N GLN A 372 -0.63 -38.68 -12.70
CA GLN A 372 0.67 -39.00 -12.10
C GLN A 372 1.70 -39.41 -13.16
N THR A 373 1.30 -40.20 -14.15
CA THR A 373 2.15 -40.59 -15.29
C THR A 373 2.57 -39.36 -16.07
N TRP A 374 1.64 -38.44 -16.35
CA TRP A 374 1.98 -37.19 -17.03
C TRP A 374 2.94 -36.29 -16.26
N LEU A 375 2.91 -36.34 -14.94
CA LEU A 375 3.83 -35.62 -14.06
C LEU A 375 5.20 -36.29 -13.90
N LEU A 376 5.37 -37.51 -14.39
CA LEU A 376 6.64 -38.24 -14.45
C LEU A 376 7.30 -38.14 -15.83
N GLU A 377 6.52 -37.90 -16.87
CA GLU A 377 7.02 -37.68 -18.23
C GLU A 377 7.52 -36.24 -18.42
N SER A 378 8.58 -36.08 -19.21
CA SER A 378 9.05 -34.77 -19.69
C SER A 378 8.20 -34.33 -20.88
N SER A 379 6.99 -33.85 -20.63
CA SER A 379 6.16 -33.21 -21.66
C SER A 379 6.09 -31.71 -21.41
N ASP A 380 6.61 -30.89 -22.33
CA ASP A 380 6.47 -29.43 -22.24
C ASP A 380 5.07 -28.98 -22.73
N THR A 381 4.02 -29.57 -22.17
CA THR A 381 2.61 -29.27 -22.46
C THR A 381 1.83 -29.09 -21.17
N PHE A 382 0.76 -28.29 -21.21
CA PHE A 382 -0.14 -28.13 -20.08
C PHE A 382 -0.95 -29.39 -19.80
N ILE A 383 -1.22 -29.63 -18.51
CA ILE A 383 -2.25 -30.57 -18.06
C ILE A 383 -3.49 -29.74 -17.73
N VAL A 384 -4.60 -30.00 -18.40
CA VAL A 384 -5.87 -29.34 -18.14
C VAL A 384 -6.85 -30.33 -17.55
N VAL A 385 -7.29 -30.06 -16.32
CA VAL A 385 -8.35 -30.79 -15.66
C VAL A 385 -9.64 -29.99 -15.81
N GLN A 386 -10.47 -30.43 -16.74
CA GLN A 386 -11.75 -29.80 -17.03
C GLN A 386 -12.86 -30.52 -16.27
N GLY A 387 -13.80 -29.76 -15.72
CA GLY A 387 -15.02 -30.34 -15.16
C GLY A 387 -15.88 -29.26 -14.55
N PRO A 388 -17.20 -29.45 -14.48
CA PRO A 388 -18.10 -28.42 -14.00
C PRO A 388 -17.93 -28.20 -12.47
N ARG A 389 -18.39 -27.05 -11.94
CA ARG A 389 -18.09 -26.61 -10.55
C ARG A 389 -18.54 -27.58 -9.47
N GLY A 390 -17.65 -27.98 -8.56
CA GLY A 390 -18.04 -28.90 -7.48
C GLY A 390 -18.00 -30.38 -7.88
N SER A 391 -17.32 -30.72 -8.98
CA SER A 391 -16.95 -32.09 -9.36
C SER A 391 -15.76 -32.66 -8.56
N GLY A 392 -15.15 -31.88 -7.66
CA GLY A 392 -14.02 -32.31 -6.83
C GLY A 392 -12.63 -32.18 -7.49
N LYS A 393 -12.45 -31.28 -8.47
CA LYS A 393 -11.20 -31.14 -9.24
C LYS A 393 -9.99 -30.83 -8.37
N LYS A 394 -10.16 -29.88 -7.45
CA LYS A 394 -9.11 -29.40 -6.56
C LYS A 394 -8.67 -30.50 -5.61
N GLU A 395 -9.63 -31.21 -5.03
CA GLU A 395 -9.42 -32.32 -4.11
C GLU A 395 -8.75 -33.50 -4.84
N LEU A 396 -9.17 -33.82 -6.07
CA LEU A 396 -8.55 -34.87 -6.87
C LEU A 396 -7.06 -34.57 -7.12
N VAL A 397 -6.74 -33.36 -7.57
CA VAL A 397 -5.35 -33.01 -7.91
C VAL A 397 -4.49 -32.82 -6.67
N LEU A 398 -4.92 -32.03 -5.69
CA LEU A 398 -4.10 -31.70 -4.51
C LEU A 398 -3.99 -32.86 -3.52
N ASP A 399 -5.10 -33.54 -3.20
CA ASP A 399 -5.12 -34.53 -2.13
C ASP A 399 -4.78 -35.96 -2.60
N GLN A 400 -4.96 -36.28 -3.89
CA GLN A 400 -4.63 -37.59 -4.47
C GLN A 400 -3.44 -37.53 -5.43
N SER A 401 -3.54 -36.80 -6.55
CA SER A 401 -2.51 -36.83 -7.59
C SER A 401 -1.16 -36.27 -7.11
N LEU A 402 -1.17 -35.21 -6.31
CA LEU A 402 0.04 -34.54 -5.80
C LEU A 402 0.43 -34.98 -4.37
N LYS A 403 -0.21 -36.02 -3.83
CA LYS A 403 0.04 -36.51 -2.48
C LYS A 403 1.50 -36.95 -2.31
N GLY A 404 2.23 -36.24 -1.43
CA GLY A 404 3.64 -36.53 -1.13
C GLY A 404 4.66 -35.67 -1.87
N ARG A 405 4.24 -34.83 -2.83
CA ARG A 405 5.11 -33.80 -3.41
C ARG A 405 5.26 -32.63 -2.45
N LYS A 406 6.49 -32.13 -2.29
CA LYS A 406 6.82 -31.04 -1.35
C LYS A 406 6.64 -29.65 -1.96
N ASN A 407 6.90 -29.52 -3.26
CA ASN A 407 7.00 -28.25 -3.97
C ASN A 407 5.74 -28.04 -4.82
N VAL A 408 4.66 -27.53 -4.21
CA VAL A 408 3.39 -27.28 -4.90
C VAL A 408 2.96 -25.84 -4.69
N LEU A 409 2.75 -25.12 -5.78
CA LEU A 409 2.21 -23.76 -5.79
C LEU A 409 0.75 -23.81 -6.25
N VAL A 410 -0.17 -23.24 -5.47
CA VAL A 410 -1.60 -23.20 -5.83
C VAL A 410 -2.02 -21.74 -6.01
N ILE A 411 -2.40 -21.38 -7.24
CA ILE A 411 -2.89 -20.04 -7.58
C ILE A 411 -4.40 -20.12 -7.79
N ASP A 412 -5.18 -19.56 -6.86
CA ASP A 412 -6.64 -19.47 -7.01
C ASP A 412 -7.03 -18.16 -7.70
N CYS A 413 -7.51 -18.25 -8.94
CA CYS A 413 -7.90 -17.09 -9.74
C CYS A 413 -9.19 -16.41 -9.24
N LYS A 414 -10.05 -17.12 -8.50
CA LYS A 414 -11.34 -16.59 -8.04
C LYS A 414 -11.21 -15.33 -7.17
N PRO A 415 -10.47 -15.33 -6.05
CA PRO A 415 -10.29 -14.13 -5.22
C PRO A 415 -9.50 -13.01 -5.92
N ILE A 416 -8.68 -13.35 -6.92
CA ILE A 416 -7.90 -12.36 -7.69
C ILE A 416 -8.83 -11.52 -8.57
N ILE A 417 -9.86 -12.14 -9.14
CA ILE A 417 -10.74 -11.52 -10.12
C ILE A 417 -11.96 -10.87 -9.49
N GLU A 418 -12.47 -11.45 -8.40
CA GLU A 418 -13.55 -10.85 -7.62
C GLU A 418 -13.08 -9.63 -6.80
N ALA A 419 -11.76 -9.37 -6.75
CA ALA A 419 -11.19 -8.23 -6.08
C ALA A 419 -11.59 -6.91 -6.77
N ARG A 420 -12.05 -5.94 -5.98
CA ARG A 420 -12.36 -4.59 -6.47
C ARG A 420 -11.09 -3.73 -6.52
N GLY A 421 -10.77 -3.22 -7.71
CA GLY A 421 -9.67 -2.28 -7.96
C GLY A 421 -8.29 -2.94 -8.06
N GLU A 422 -7.34 -2.23 -8.65
CA GLU A 422 -6.00 -2.75 -8.99
C GLU A 422 -5.20 -3.18 -7.76
N SER A 423 -5.24 -2.40 -6.67
CA SER A 423 -4.54 -2.78 -5.44
C SER A 423 -5.09 -4.08 -4.83
N GLY A 424 -6.40 -4.33 -4.99
CA GLY A 424 -7.05 -5.57 -4.56
C GLY A 424 -6.54 -6.77 -5.34
N THR A 425 -6.57 -6.68 -6.67
CA THR A 425 -6.10 -7.77 -7.56
C THR A 425 -4.63 -8.11 -7.30
N ILE A 426 -3.76 -7.10 -7.17
CA ILE A 426 -2.33 -7.27 -6.85
C ILE A 426 -2.14 -7.93 -5.49
N LYS A 427 -2.88 -7.50 -4.47
CA LYS A 427 -2.80 -8.07 -3.12
C LYS A 427 -3.21 -9.55 -3.10
N HIS A 428 -4.29 -9.90 -3.80
CA HIS A 428 -4.75 -11.28 -3.87
C HIS A 428 -3.83 -12.17 -4.71
N LEU A 429 -3.29 -11.67 -5.83
CA LEU A 429 -2.29 -12.39 -6.62
C LEU A 429 -1.01 -12.64 -5.81
N ALA A 430 -0.48 -11.60 -5.17
CA ALA A 430 0.70 -11.72 -4.34
C ALA A 430 0.47 -12.64 -3.13
N ALA A 431 -0.73 -12.64 -2.54
CA ALA A 431 -1.08 -13.58 -1.48
C ALA A 431 -1.18 -15.04 -1.97
N ALA A 432 -1.72 -15.26 -3.17
CA ALA A 432 -1.81 -16.59 -3.79
C ALA A 432 -0.42 -17.20 -4.06
N VAL A 433 0.57 -16.34 -4.33
CA VAL A 433 1.93 -16.78 -4.67
C VAL A 433 2.90 -16.70 -3.48
N GLY A 434 2.51 -16.05 -2.40
CA GLY A 434 3.36 -15.84 -1.22
C GLY A 434 4.32 -14.65 -1.33
N TYR A 435 4.12 -13.77 -2.30
CA TYR A 435 4.92 -12.56 -2.53
C TYR A 435 4.70 -11.53 -1.40
N LYS A 436 5.68 -11.40 -0.50
CA LYS A 436 5.66 -10.46 0.64
C LYS A 436 7.04 -9.85 0.86
N PRO A 437 7.18 -8.57 1.27
CA PRO A 437 6.12 -7.60 1.56
C PRO A 437 5.55 -6.89 0.32
N ILE A 438 4.26 -6.52 0.40
CA ILE A 438 3.55 -5.71 -0.60
C ILE A 438 3.25 -4.35 0.02
N PHE A 439 3.72 -3.28 -0.60
CA PHE A 439 3.49 -1.93 -0.14
C PHE A 439 2.49 -1.22 -1.05
N ALA A 440 1.20 -1.33 -0.71
CA ALA A 440 0.14 -0.69 -1.49
C ALA A 440 0.30 0.84 -1.62
N PHE A 441 1.03 1.48 -0.69
CA PHE A 441 1.33 2.91 -0.73
C PHE A 441 2.31 3.30 -1.84
N LEU A 442 3.15 2.38 -2.34
CA LEU A 442 4.13 2.72 -3.38
C LEU A 442 3.43 3.18 -4.67
N ASN A 443 2.26 2.63 -4.99
CA ASN A 443 1.46 3.06 -6.14
C ASN A 443 0.94 4.49 -5.96
N SER A 444 0.56 4.86 -4.73
CA SER A 444 0.14 6.23 -4.40
C SER A 444 1.31 7.21 -4.35
N ILE A 445 2.49 6.78 -3.90
CA ILE A 445 3.68 7.64 -3.86
C ILE A 445 4.19 7.87 -5.28
N SER A 446 4.26 6.84 -6.12
CA SER A 446 4.67 6.96 -7.51
C SER A 446 3.74 7.88 -8.31
N SER A 447 2.43 7.79 -8.11
CA SER A 447 1.48 8.71 -8.75
C SER A 447 1.59 10.15 -8.22
N MET A 448 1.87 10.33 -6.92
CA MET A 448 2.15 11.65 -6.35
C MET A 448 3.47 12.25 -6.87
N ILE A 449 4.50 11.43 -7.06
CA ILE A 449 5.78 11.87 -7.65
C ILE A 449 5.55 12.25 -9.11
N ASP A 450 4.81 11.44 -9.88
CA ASP A 450 4.44 11.79 -11.24
C ASP A 450 3.65 13.10 -11.31
N LEU A 451 2.72 13.32 -10.38
CA LEU A 451 1.96 14.56 -10.29
C LEU A 451 2.85 15.73 -9.88
N ALA A 452 3.79 15.53 -8.94
CA ALA A 452 4.76 16.55 -8.54
C ALA A 452 5.69 16.93 -9.70
N VAL A 453 6.21 15.95 -10.44
CA VAL A 453 7.05 16.22 -11.62
C VAL A 453 6.22 16.85 -12.74
N GLN A 454 5.01 16.37 -12.99
CA GLN A 454 4.10 16.98 -13.97
C GLN A 454 3.73 18.42 -13.59
N SER A 455 3.49 18.71 -12.32
CA SER A 455 3.18 20.07 -11.84
C SER A 455 4.36 21.03 -11.96
N THR A 456 5.59 20.52 -11.91
CA THR A 456 6.81 21.34 -11.91
C THR A 456 7.47 21.44 -13.28
N THR A 457 7.22 20.48 -14.18
CA THR A 457 7.87 20.38 -15.50
C THR A 457 6.89 20.35 -16.66
N GLY A 458 5.60 20.14 -16.41
CA GLY A 458 4.58 19.94 -17.45
C GLY A 458 4.58 18.54 -18.07
N VAL A 459 5.53 17.67 -17.69
CA VAL A 459 5.69 16.32 -18.27
C VAL A 459 5.52 15.26 -17.19
N LYS A 460 4.77 14.20 -17.50
CA LYS A 460 4.61 13.04 -16.61
C LYS A 460 5.89 12.22 -16.62
N ALA A 461 6.43 11.92 -15.44
CA ALA A 461 7.73 11.25 -15.33
C ALA A 461 7.70 9.72 -15.52
N GLY A 462 6.50 9.11 -15.47
CA GLY A 462 6.32 7.68 -15.76
C GLY A 462 6.68 6.76 -14.59
N PHE A 463 6.71 7.27 -13.35
CA PHE A 463 6.97 6.48 -12.15
C PHE A 463 5.78 5.64 -11.68
N SER A 464 4.55 5.97 -12.12
CA SER A 464 3.35 5.15 -11.87
C SER A 464 3.43 3.84 -12.67
N GLU A 465 3.68 2.73 -11.97
CA GLU A 465 3.58 1.40 -12.56
C GLU A 465 2.14 1.04 -12.88
N THR A 466 1.92 0.40 -14.03
CA THR A 466 0.63 -0.18 -14.40
C THR A 466 0.40 -1.49 -13.68
N LEU A 467 -0.88 -1.88 -13.50
CA LEU A 467 -1.25 -3.19 -12.96
C LEU A 467 -0.55 -4.33 -13.72
N GLU A 468 -0.47 -4.24 -15.05
CA GLU A 468 0.20 -5.24 -15.89
C GLU A 468 1.67 -5.42 -15.49
N SER A 469 2.42 -4.32 -15.34
CA SER A 469 3.83 -4.37 -14.95
C SER A 469 4.01 -5.02 -13.58
N GLN A 470 3.10 -4.74 -12.63
CA GLN A 470 3.17 -5.31 -11.28
C GLN A 470 2.84 -6.80 -11.25
N VAL A 471 1.83 -7.23 -12.02
CA VAL A 471 1.51 -8.65 -12.20
C VAL A 471 2.71 -9.38 -12.80
N VAL A 472 3.34 -8.83 -13.85
CA VAL A 472 4.54 -9.42 -14.48
C VAL A 472 5.69 -9.51 -13.49
N LYS A 473 5.96 -8.48 -12.67
CA LYS A 473 7.03 -8.52 -11.66
C LYS A 473 6.82 -9.60 -10.61
N ILE A 474 5.59 -9.74 -10.10
CA ILE A 474 5.24 -10.78 -9.14
C ILE A 474 5.46 -12.17 -9.78
N LEU A 475 4.93 -12.39 -10.98
CA LEU A 475 5.07 -13.65 -11.70
C LEU A 475 6.54 -13.96 -12.06
N HIS A 476 7.34 -12.96 -12.42
CA HIS A 476 8.76 -13.12 -12.71
C HIS A 476 9.57 -13.52 -11.47
N THR A 477 9.38 -12.82 -10.35
CA THR A 477 10.00 -13.21 -9.06
C THR A 477 9.61 -14.63 -8.65
N THR A 478 8.38 -15.02 -8.98
CA THR A 478 7.88 -16.38 -8.73
C THR A 478 8.52 -17.41 -9.64
N ALA A 479 8.76 -17.08 -10.91
CA ALA A 479 9.47 -17.94 -11.84
C ALA A 479 10.89 -18.24 -11.36
N GLU A 480 11.61 -17.21 -10.91
CA GLU A 480 12.95 -17.36 -10.32
C GLU A 480 12.93 -18.25 -9.08
N ALA A 481 12.01 -17.97 -8.16
CA ALA A 481 11.81 -18.79 -6.96
C ALA A 481 11.46 -20.25 -7.28
N LEU A 482 10.62 -20.50 -8.29
CA LEU A 482 10.28 -21.86 -8.74
C LEU A 482 11.48 -22.58 -9.35
N LYS A 483 12.27 -21.90 -10.19
CA LYS A 483 13.50 -22.45 -10.78
C LYS A 483 14.46 -22.89 -9.68
N GLU A 484 14.71 -22.03 -8.70
CA GLU A 484 15.55 -22.40 -7.56
C GLU A 484 14.98 -23.54 -6.71
N VAL A 485 13.67 -23.58 -6.46
CA VAL A 485 13.03 -24.67 -5.69
C VAL A 485 13.10 -26.00 -6.41
N SER A 486 12.96 -26.01 -7.74
CA SER A 486 13.14 -27.21 -8.58
C SER A 486 14.61 -27.68 -8.59
N LEU A 487 15.56 -26.75 -8.47
CA LEU A 487 17.00 -27.04 -8.38
C LEU A 487 17.48 -27.38 -6.96
N ALA A 488 16.74 -27.03 -5.91
CA ALA A 488 17.16 -27.19 -4.51
C ALA A 488 17.42 -28.66 -4.10
N GLY A 489 16.91 -29.64 -4.86
CA GLY A 489 17.17 -31.06 -4.65
C GLY A 489 18.42 -31.59 -5.36
N ARG A 490 19.16 -30.75 -6.09
CA ARG A 490 20.38 -31.11 -6.81
C ARG A 490 21.54 -31.24 -5.83
N ASP A 491 22.13 -32.43 -5.78
CA ASP A 491 23.35 -32.67 -5.02
C ASP A 491 24.55 -32.24 -5.86
N LYS A 492 25.37 -31.31 -5.36
CA LYS A 492 26.48 -30.72 -6.12
C LYS A 492 27.65 -31.69 -6.31
N ASP A 493 27.75 -32.70 -5.45
CA ASP A 493 28.81 -33.72 -5.47
C ASP A 493 28.34 -35.05 -6.11
N GLY A 494 27.12 -35.09 -6.63
CA GLY A 494 26.49 -36.28 -7.22
C GLY A 494 26.67 -36.42 -8.74
N LYS A 495 26.13 -37.51 -9.30
CA LYS A 495 26.16 -37.84 -10.74
C LYS A 495 25.49 -36.79 -11.65
N ASP A 496 24.64 -35.95 -11.06
CA ASP A 496 23.87 -34.90 -11.72
C ASP A 496 24.52 -33.50 -11.51
N GLY A 497 25.71 -33.44 -10.91
CA GLY A 497 26.45 -32.21 -10.58
C GLY A 497 27.00 -31.47 -11.80
N ASP A 498 27.32 -32.17 -12.89
CA ASP A 498 27.94 -31.59 -14.10
C ASP A 498 26.93 -31.09 -15.15
N LEU A 499 25.63 -31.36 -14.97
CA LEU A 499 24.58 -30.94 -15.91
C LEU A 499 24.32 -29.44 -15.82
N SER A 500 23.97 -28.78 -16.93
CA SER A 500 23.43 -27.42 -16.85
C SER A 500 22.10 -27.43 -16.11
N ASP A 501 21.70 -26.28 -15.52
CA ASP A 501 20.44 -26.18 -14.78
C ASP A 501 19.24 -26.64 -15.63
N ASP A 502 19.23 -26.28 -16.91
CA ASP A 502 18.14 -26.63 -17.82
C ASP A 502 18.18 -28.13 -18.20
N ALA A 503 19.37 -28.73 -18.38
CA ALA A 503 19.52 -30.16 -18.65
C ALA A 503 19.15 -31.02 -17.42
N TYR A 504 19.45 -30.55 -16.21
CA TYR A 504 19.03 -31.21 -14.98
C TYR A 504 17.51 -31.22 -14.84
N LEU A 505 16.87 -30.06 -15.10
CA LEU A 505 15.43 -29.95 -15.10
C LEU A 505 14.80 -30.87 -16.14
N GLU A 506 15.39 -30.98 -17.34
CA GLU A 506 14.96 -31.91 -18.38
C GLU A 506 15.03 -33.38 -17.92
N ALA A 507 16.17 -33.81 -17.37
CA ALA A 507 16.43 -35.18 -16.96
C ALA A 507 15.63 -35.64 -15.72
N ARG A 508 15.17 -34.70 -14.88
CA ARG A 508 14.49 -34.99 -13.59
C ARG A 508 13.08 -34.38 -13.51
N PRO A 509 12.12 -34.83 -14.35
CA PRO A 509 10.74 -34.36 -14.30
C PRO A 509 10.05 -34.68 -12.96
N ASP A 510 10.53 -35.67 -12.21
CA ASP A 510 10.04 -36.07 -10.88
C ASP A 510 10.29 -35.02 -9.79
N LYS A 511 11.32 -34.18 -9.96
CA LYS A 511 11.75 -33.18 -8.96
C LYS A 511 11.22 -31.78 -9.22
N ARG A 512 10.68 -31.52 -10.41
CA ARG A 512 10.12 -30.21 -10.78
C ARG A 512 8.99 -29.82 -9.84
N ALA A 513 8.92 -28.53 -9.51
CA ALA A 513 7.77 -27.96 -8.82
C ALA A 513 6.50 -28.15 -9.66
N VAL A 514 5.35 -28.23 -9.00
CA VAL A 514 4.04 -28.28 -9.66
C VAL A 514 3.28 -27.01 -9.35
N VAL A 515 2.80 -26.33 -10.39
CA VAL A 515 1.92 -25.16 -10.29
C VAL A 515 0.50 -25.59 -10.64
N VAL A 516 -0.43 -25.38 -9.73
CA VAL A 516 -1.86 -25.64 -9.91
C VAL A 516 -2.58 -24.30 -10.01
N ILE A 517 -3.13 -23.99 -11.18
CA ILE A 517 -3.93 -22.80 -11.42
C ILE A 517 -5.40 -23.20 -11.29
N ASP A 518 -6.03 -22.77 -10.20
CA ASP A 518 -7.40 -23.09 -9.83
C ASP A 518 -8.37 -22.00 -10.30
N ASN A 519 -9.60 -22.41 -10.66
CA ASN A 519 -10.66 -21.54 -11.17
C ASN A 519 -10.23 -20.69 -12.40
N PHE A 520 -9.48 -21.27 -13.33
CA PHE A 520 -9.08 -20.58 -14.56
C PHE A 520 -10.31 -20.28 -15.44
N LEU A 521 -10.41 -19.04 -15.95
CA LEU A 521 -11.56 -18.46 -16.68
C LEU A 521 -12.87 -18.35 -15.89
N HIS A 522 -12.81 -18.35 -14.56
CA HIS A 522 -13.93 -17.91 -13.74
C HIS A 522 -14.39 -16.47 -14.10
N LYS A 523 -15.64 -16.33 -14.55
CA LYS A 523 -16.29 -15.04 -14.91
C LYS A 523 -15.47 -14.19 -15.89
N ASN A 524 -15.25 -14.70 -17.10
CA ASN A 524 -14.39 -14.13 -18.14
C ASN A 524 -14.88 -12.80 -18.79
N GLU A 525 -15.62 -11.94 -18.08
CA GLU A 525 -16.29 -10.76 -18.67
C GLU A 525 -15.56 -9.43 -18.44
N GLY A 526 -14.43 -9.38 -17.73
CA GLY A 526 -13.70 -8.10 -17.50
C GLY A 526 -12.22 -8.14 -17.12
N SER A 527 -11.61 -9.31 -16.88
CA SER A 527 -10.23 -9.43 -16.36
C SER A 527 -9.32 -10.33 -17.21
N SER A 528 -9.50 -10.28 -18.54
CA SER A 528 -8.68 -11.06 -19.50
C SER A 528 -7.18 -10.84 -19.32
N LEU A 529 -6.75 -9.64 -18.93
CA LEU A 529 -5.34 -9.32 -18.73
C LEU A 529 -4.65 -10.25 -17.72
N VAL A 530 -5.30 -10.56 -16.59
CA VAL A 530 -4.68 -11.43 -15.56
C VAL A 530 -4.58 -12.86 -16.08
N TYR A 531 -5.62 -13.37 -16.74
CA TYR A 531 -5.60 -14.70 -17.34
C TYR A 531 -4.55 -14.82 -18.43
N ASP A 532 -4.46 -13.83 -19.33
CA ASP A 532 -3.47 -13.78 -20.39
C ASP A 532 -2.05 -13.78 -19.79
N LYS A 533 -1.76 -12.94 -18.79
CA LYS A 533 -0.43 -12.88 -18.16
C LYS A 533 -0.08 -14.13 -17.37
N VAL A 534 -1.05 -14.74 -16.68
CA VAL A 534 -0.84 -16.02 -15.98
C VAL A 534 -0.62 -17.16 -16.98
N ALA A 535 -1.34 -17.17 -18.11
CA ALA A 535 -1.16 -18.16 -19.18
C ALA A 535 0.20 -17.99 -19.89
N GLU A 536 0.60 -16.76 -20.23
CA GLU A 536 1.92 -16.42 -20.79
C GLU A 536 3.05 -16.86 -19.84
N TRP A 537 2.92 -16.55 -18.55
CA TRP A 537 3.87 -16.97 -17.53
C TRP A 537 3.93 -18.50 -17.38
N ALA A 538 2.77 -19.16 -17.33
CA ALA A 538 2.69 -20.62 -17.26
C ALA A 538 3.35 -21.28 -18.48
N ALA A 539 3.15 -20.73 -19.68
CA ALA A 539 3.78 -21.20 -20.90
C ALA A 539 5.31 -21.12 -20.78
N ALA A 540 5.85 -20.00 -20.29
CA ALA A 540 7.28 -19.84 -20.05
C ALA A 540 7.82 -20.85 -19.02
N MET A 541 7.04 -21.21 -17.98
CA MET A 541 7.47 -22.18 -16.97
C MET A 541 7.57 -23.61 -17.52
N VAL A 542 6.63 -23.98 -18.39
CA VAL A 542 6.60 -25.30 -19.03
C VAL A 542 7.68 -25.38 -20.11
N GLN A 543 7.80 -24.37 -20.99
CA GLN A 543 8.80 -24.34 -22.06
C GLN A 543 10.24 -24.36 -21.54
N ASN A 544 10.52 -23.72 -20.40
CA ASN A 544 11.82 -23.73 -19.76
C ASN A 544 12.03 -24.94 -18.83
N ASN A 545 11.12 -25.92 -18.82
CA ASN A 545 11.18 -27.11 -17.96
C ASN A 545 11.27 -26.83 -16.45
N VAL A 546 10.89 -25.64 -16.00
CA VAL A 546 11.00 -25.20 -14.59
C VAL A 546 9.98 -25.91 -13.70
N ALA A 547 8.73 -26.03 -14.17
CA ALA A 547 7.62 -26.58 -13.41
C ALA A 547 6.58 -27.26 -14.29
N HIS A 548 5.89 -28.26 -13.73
CA HIS A 548 4.66 -28.80 -14.33
C HIS A 548 3.49 -27.88 -14.02
N VAL A 549 2.68 -27.54 -15.02
CA VAL A 549 1.51 -26.66 -14.82
C VAL A 549 0.21 -27.42 -15.06
N ILE A 550 -0.67 -27.40 -14.06
CA ILE A 550 -2.01 -27.99 -14.08
C ILE A 550 -3.04 -26.86 -14.03
N PHE A 551 -3.88 -26.74 -15.06
CA PHE A 551 -5.03 -25.83 -15.07
C PHE A 551 -6.29 -26.56 -14.63
N LEU A 552 -7.01 -26.02 -13.64
CA LEU A 552 -8.34 -26.45 -13.25
C LEU A 552 -9.35 -25.44 -13.80
N THR A 553 -10.20 -25.86 -14.72
CA THR A 553 -11.18 -24.97 -15.36
C THR A 553 -12.55 -25.64 -15.45
N ASP A 554 -13.60 -24.84 -15.29
CA ASP A 554 -15.00 -25.20 -15.50
C ASP A 554 -15.49 -24.79 -16.89
N ASP A 555 -14.84 -23.79 -17.49
CA ASP A 555 -15.16 -23.29 -18.82
C ASP A 555 -14.68 -24.28 -19.90
N THR A 556 -15.43 -24.41 -21.00
CA THR A 556 -15.04 -25.13 -22.22
C THR A 556 -14.13 -24.30 -23.14
N SER A 557 -14.11 -22.99 -22.95
CA SER A 557 -13.43 -22.01 -23.81
C SER A 557 -11.93 -21.83 -23.49
N TYR A 558 -11.40 -22.60 -22.54
CA TYR A 558 -9.99 -22.54 -22.13
C TYR A 558 -9.01 -22.79 -23.26
N SER A 559 -9.38 -23.62 -24.24
CA SER A 559 -8.53 -23.95 -25.38
C SER A 559 -8.09 -22.70 -26.14
N LYS A 560 -9.00 -21.74 -26.36
CA LYS A 560 -8.73 -20.47 -27.06
C LYS A 560 -7.72 -19.59 -26.30
N SER A 561 -7.82 -19.54 -24.97
CA SER A 561 -6.94 -18.71 -24.13
C SER A 561 -5.56 -19.36 -23.97
N LEU A 562 -5.51 -20.67 -23.74
CA LEU A 562 -4.24 -21.38 -23.61
C LEU A 562 -3.50 -21.52 -24.96
N SER A 563 -4.22 -21.68 -26.07
CA SER A 563 -3.62 -21.72 -27.41
C SER A 563 -3.00 -20.37 -27.82
N LYS A 564 -3.49 -19.25 -27.25
CA LYS A 564 -2.86 -17.94 -27.45
C LYS A 564 -1.46 -17.89 -26.82
N ALA A 565 -1.28 -18.52 -25.66
CA ALA A 565 0.01 -18.60 -24.97
C ALA A 565 0.92 -19.70 -25.54
N MET A 566 0.35 -20.83 -25.99
CA MET A 566 1.08 -21.93 -26.65
C MET A 566 0.29 -22.44 -27.88
N PRO A 567 0.52 -21.89 -29.08
CA PRO A 567 -0.24 -22.27 -30.28
C PRO A 567 0.14 -23.63 -30.87
N ASP A 568 1.41 -24.03 -30.76
CA ASP A 568 1.95 -25.18 -31.50
C ASP A 568 1.87 -26.53 -30.74
N ARG A 569 1.13 -26.60 -29.63
CA ARG A 569 1.10 -27.77 -28.75
C ARG A 569 -0.31 -28.20 -28.37
N VAL A 570 -0.55 -29.51 -28.37
CA VAL A 570 -1.81 -30.11 -27.88
C VAL A 570 -1.72 -30.32 -26.37
N PHE A 571 -2.75 -29.88 -25.65
CA PHE A 571 -2.81 -29.98 -24.19
C PHE A 571 -3.29 -31.37 -23.74
N ARG A 572 -2.71 -31.88 -22.64
CA ARG A 572 -3.18 -33.12 -22.00
C ARG A 572 -4.45 -32.80 -21.22
N GLN A 573 -5.58 -33.40 -21.60
CA GLN A 573 -6.87 -33.10 -20.99
C GLN A 573 -7.37 -34.28 -20.15
N ALA A 574 -7.75 -34.01 -18.91
CA ALA A 574 -8.51 -34.92 -18.06
C ALA A 574 -9.89 -34.32 -17.80
N ALA A 575 -10.94 -34.99 -18.28
CA ALA A 575 -12.31 -34.57 -18.03
C ALA A 575 -12.87 -35.23 -16.76
N LEU A 576 -13.31 -34.42 -15.81
CA LEU A 576 -14.05 -34.84 -14.62
C LEU A 576 -15.54 -34.62 -14.86
N GLY A 577 -16.26 -35.72 -15.01
CA GLY A 577 -17.72 -35.74 -15.04
C GLY A 577 -18.35 -35.96 -13.65
N ASP A 578 -19.67 -36.10 -13.66
CA ASP A 578 -20.44 -36.52 -12.50
C ASP A 578 -20.14 -37.99 -12.13
N LEU A 579 -20.36 -38.34 -10.86
CA LEU A 579 -20.21 -39.71 -10.38
C LEU A 579 -21.34 -40.60 -10.91
N SER A 580 -21.05 -41.89 -11.15
CA SER A 580 -22.11 -42.87 -11.42
C SER A 580 -23.00 -43.05 -10.19
N LEU A 581 -24.26 -43.43 -10.42
CA LEU A 581 -25.27 -43.59 -9.37
C LEU A 581 -24.79 -44.53 -8.25
N ASP A 582 -24.12 -45.63 -8.60
CA ASP A 582 -23.58 -46.60 -7.64
C ASP A 582 -22.48 -46.01 -6.75
N VAL A 583 -21.62 -45.15 -7.30
CA VAL A 583 -20.54 -44.51 -6.55
C VAL A 583 -21.08 -43.40 -5.68
N ALA A 584 -22.03 -42.63 -6.18
CA ALA A 584 -22.74 -41.60 -5.44
C ALA A 584 -23.47 -42.20 -4.22
N LYS A 585 -24.12 -43.36 -4.38
CA LYS A 585 -24.75 -44.11 -3.29
C LYS A 585 -23.74 -44.53 -2.22
N LYS A 586 -22.63 -45.16 -2.64
CA LYS A 586 -21.56 -45.57 -1.73
C LYS A 586 -20.96 -44.38 -0.98
N PHE A 587 -20.80 -43.25 -1.66
CA PHE A 587 -20.32 -42.01 -1.05
C PHE A 587 -21.25 -41.52 0.06
N ILE A 588 -22.57 -41.44 -0.20
CA ILE A 588 -23.53 -41.02 0.82
C ILE A 588 -23.57 -42.00 1.99
N ILE A 589 -23.63 -43.32 1.73
CA ILE A 589 -23.64 -44.36 2.77
C ILE A 589 -22.40 -44.23 3.65
N SER A 590 -21.20 -44.15 3.05
CA SER A 590 -19.95 -44.01 3.80
C SER A 590 -19.93 -42.77 4.70
N ARG A 591 -20.60 -41.69 4.26
CA ARG A 591 -20.68 -40.43 4.99
C ARG A 591 -21.69 -40.46 6.14
N LEU A 592 -22.72 -41.31 6.05
CA LEU A 592 -23.69 -41.57 7.11
C LEU A 592 -23.11 -42.55 8.16
N GLU A 593 -22.40 -43.59 7.72
CA GLU A 593 -21.73 -44.55 8.60
C GLU A 593 -20.61 -43.92 9.43
N GLU A 594 -19.86 -42.97 8.87
CA GLU A 594 -18.85 -42.19 9.61
C GLU A 594 -19.47 -41.44 10.82
N ASP A 595 -20.68 -40.90 10.69
CA ASP A 595 -21.36 -40.19 11.77
C ASP A 595 -21.90 -41.13 12.84
N GLU A 596 -22.37 -42.33 12.47
CA GLU A 596 -22.73 -43.35 13.45
C GLU A 596 -21.52 -43.73 14.31
N ILE A 597 -20.34 -43.86 13.69
CA ILE A 597 -19.10 -44.15 14.40
C ILE A 597 -18.65 -42.96 15.27
N GLU A 598 -18.84 -41.72 14.83
CA GLU A 598 -18.53 -40.52 15.64
C GLU A 598 -19.47 -40.38 16.83
N LYS A 599 -20.79 -40.58 16.66
CA LYS A 599 -21.77 -40.57 17.76
C LYS A 599 -21.50 -41.67 18.79
N VAL A 600 -21.16 -42.89 18.33
CA VAL A 600 -20.76 -43.99 19.23
C VAL A 600 -19.46 -43.66 19.97
N ARG A 601 -18.51 -42.97 19.33
CA ARG A 601 -17.26 -42.51 19.98
C ARG A 601 -17.50 -41.41 21.00
N GLU A 602 -18.41 -40.48 20.75
CA GLU A 602 -18.79 -39.43 21.70
C GLU A 602 -19.55 -40.03 22.89
N GLN A 603 -20.50 -40.93 22.65
CA GLN A 603 -21.19 -41.69 23.69
C GLN A 603 -20.23 -42.54 24.54
N SER A 604 -19.21 -43.16 23.93
CA SER A 604 -18.19 -43.92 24.67
C SER A 604 -17.23 -43.08 25.52
N LYS A 605 -17.19 -41.75 25.34
CA LYS A 605 -16.45 -40.83 26.22
C LYS A 605 -17.31 -40.28 27.38
N GLU A 606 -18.63 -40.33 27.23
CA GLU A 606 -19.60 -39.90 28.26
C GLU A 606 -20.16 -41.07 29.09
N ALA A 607 -19.94 -42.32 28.66
CA ALA A 607 -20.33 -43.52 29.38
C ALA A 607 -19.35 -43.90 30.51
N GLU A 608 -19.35 -43.11 31.59
CA GLU A 608 -19.19 -43.67 32.94
C GLU A 608 -20.51 -43.65 33.74
N GLU A 609 -21.57 -42.99 33.29
CA GLU A 609 -22.89 -43.13 33.93
C GLU A 609 -24.05 -43.04 32.93
N LYS A 610 -24.58 -44.21 32.58
CA LYS A 610 -25.99 -44.58 32.37
C LYS A 610 -26.18 -45.49 31.15
N GLU A 611 -26.55 -46.73 31.45
CA GLU A 611 -27.23 -47.61 30.51
C GLU A 611 -28.59 -47.00 30.16
N ASP A 612 -28.73 -46.49 28.95
CA ASP A 612 -30.04 -46.34 28.32
C ASP A 612 -29.96 -46.73 26.84
N LYS A 613 -31.06 -47.31 26.37
CA LYS A 613 -31.22 -48.18 25.20
C LYS A 613 -30.74 -47.56 23.87
N PRO A 614 -30.27 -48.37 22.91
CA PRO A 614 -29.88 -47.87 21.59
C PRO A 614 -31.12 -47.42 20.82
N GLU A 615 -31.27 -46.10 20.64
CA GLU A 615 -32.18 -45.55 19.63
C GLU A 615 -31.68 -46.00 18.26
N GLN A 616 -32.39 -46.95 17.63
CA GLN A 616 -32.19 -47.33 16.24
C GLN A 616 -32.54 -46.12 15.37
N HIS A 617 -31.55 -45.29 15.05
CA HIS A 617 -31.65 -44.36 13.93
C HIS A 617 -31.91 -45.19 12.67
N GLN A 618 -33.11 -45.07 12.12
CA GLN A 618 -33.53 -45.76 10.91
C GLN A 618 -32.52 -45.47 9.80
N LYS A 619 -31.81 -46.51 9.33
CA LYS A 619 -31.08 -46.45 8.06
C LYS A 619 -32.04 -45.87 7.02
N PRO A 620 -31.64 -44.84 6.25
CA PRO A 620 -32.49 -44.32 5.20
C PRO A 620 -32.88 -45.46 4.28
N ASP A 621 -34.16 -45.52 3.89
CA ASP A 621 -34.63 -46.51 2.94
C ASP A 621 -33.78 -46.43 1.67
N LEU A 622 -33.06 -47.53 1.37
CA LEU A 622 -32.09 -47.57 0.29
C LEU A 622 -32.74 -47.33 -1.07
N SER A 623 -34.05 -47.61 -1.19
CA SER A 623 -34.82 -47.40 -2.41
C SER A 623 -35.18 -45.92 -2.62
N GLU A 624 -35.57 -45.22 -1.55
CA GLU A 624 -35.79 -43.77 -1.59
C GLU A 624 -34.49 -43.03 -1.92
N LEU A 625 -33.37 -43.49 -1.36
CA LEU A 625 -32.05 -42.93 -1.65
C LEU A 625 -31.64 -43.09 -3.13
N ASP A 626 -32.00 -44.19 -3.78
CA ASP A 626 -31.67 -44.42 -5.19
C ASP A 626 -32.47 -43.48 -6.11
N SER A 627 -33.77 -43.33 -5.85
CA SER A 627 -34.61 -42.38 -6.58
C SER A 627 -34.12 -40.94 -6.40
N ALA A 628 -33.70 -40.63 -5.17
CA ALA A 628 -33.14 -39.36 -4.78
C ALA A 628 -31.86 -39.01 -5.54
N ILE A 629 -30.91 -39.94 -5.59
CA ILE A 629 -29.64 -39.75 -6.32
C ILE A 629 -29.90 -39.67 -7.83
N GLY A 630 -30.88 -40.40 -8.35
CA GLY A 630 -31.29 -40.32 -9.76
C GLY A 630 -31.71 -38.91 -10.19
N ILE A 631 -32.46 -38.20 -9.35
CA ILE A 631 -32.91 -36.82 -9.61
C ILE A 631 -31.79 -35.80 -9.37
N LEU A 632 -31.03 -35.97 -8.28
CA LEU A 632 -29.98 -35.03 -7.89
C LEU A 632 -28.78 -35.07 -8.86
N GLY A 633 -28.43 -36.27 -9.32
CA GLY A 633 -27.23 -36.54 -10.11
C GLY A 633 -25.99 -36.84 -9.27
N GLY A 634 -24.87 -37.05 -9.96
CA GLY A 634 -23.60 -37.49 -9.35
C GLY A 634 -22.63 -36.38 -8.94
N ARG A 635 -23.08 -35.12 -8.86
CA ARG A 635 -22.22 -33.97 -8.55
C ARG A 635 -21.78 -34.01 -7.10
N LEU A 636 -20.46 -34.01 -6.84
CA LEU A 636 -19.93 -34.21 -5.48
C LEU A 636 -20.45 -33.18 -4.47
N THR A 637 -20.52 -31.90 -4.83
CA THR A 637 -21.06 -30.86 -3.94
C THR A 637 -22.54 -31.04 -3.61
N ASP A 638 -23.32 -31.50 -4.58
CA ASP A 638 -24.76 -31.68 -4.40
C ASP A 638 -25.01 -32.94 -3.54
N LEU A 639 -24.22 -34.01 -3.77
CA LEU A 639 -24.22 -35.21 -2.92
C LEU A 639 -23.79 -34.93 -1.48
N GLU A 640 -22.77 -34.08 -1.28
CA GLU A 640 -22.40 -33.62 0.07
C GLU A 640 -23.52 -32.84 0.75
N TYR A 641 -24.23 -31.99 0.00
CA TYR A 641 -25.35 -31.23 0.52
C TYR A 641 -26.52 -32.14 0.93
N LEU A 642 -26.84 -33.14 0.09
CA LEU A 642 -27.82 -34.18 0.43
C LEU A 642 -27.38 -34.97 1.68
N ALA A 643 -26.13 -35.43 1.73
CA ALA A 643 -25.60 -36.16 2.87
C ALA A 643 -25.73 -35.34 4.17
N ARG A 644 -25.43 -34.03 4.14
CA ARG A 644 -25.61 -33.15 5.31
C ARG A 644 -27.07 -33.02 5.75
N ARG A 645 -28.03 -32.98 4.82
CA ARG A 645 -29.47 -32.95 5.14
C ARG A 645 -29.97 -34.25 5.75
N LEU A 646 -29.51 -35.38 5.21
CA LEU A 646 -29.81 -36.71 5.75
C LEU A 646 -29.24 -36.87 7.17
N LYS A 647 -28.02 -36.37 7.42
CA LYS A 647 -27.41 -36.30 8.77
C LYS A 647 -28.26 -35.48 9.75
N GLY A 648 -28.91 -34.42 9.27
CA GLY A 648 -29.87 -33.62 10.02
C GLY A 648 -31.21 -34.31 10.31
N GLY A 649 -31.37 -35.59 9.94
CA GLY A 649 -32.59 -36.37 10.17
C GLY A 649 -33.70 -36.14 9.16
N GLN A 650 -33.44 -35.47 8.04
CA GLN A 650 -34.43 -35.32 6.96
C GLN A 650 -34.55 -36.62 6.14
N SER A 651 -35.77 -36.98 5.74
CA SER A 651 -36.00 -38.06 4.77
C SER A 651 -35.43 -37.71 3.38
N PRO A 652 -34.91 -38.67 2.59
CA PRO A 652 -34.35 -38.41 1.26
C PRO A 652 -35.28 -37.65 0.30
N GLN A 653 -36.55 -38.01 0.26
CA GLN A 653 -37.54 -37.37 -0.63
C GLN A 653 -37.74 -35.89 -0.28
N ARG A 654 -38.05 -35.59 0.99
CA ARG A 654 -38.20 -34.22 1.48
C ARG A 654 -36.94 -33.37 1.29
N ALA A 655 -35.77 -33.95 1.53
CA ALA A 655 -34.50 -33.26 1.33
C ALA A 655 -34.34 -32.81 -0.13
N ILE A 656 -34.78 -33.63 -1.08
CA ILE A 656 -34.72 -33.31 -2.51
C ILE A 656 -35.76 -32.30 -2.94
N GLU A 657 -37.00 -32.41 -2.48
CA GLU A 657 -38.02 -31.38 -2.76
C GLU A 657 -37.52 -30.00 -2.33
N ASP A 658 -36.94 -29.89 -1.14
CA ASP A 658 -36.33 -28.65 -0.67
C ASP A 658 -35.16 -28.19 -1.54
N ILE A 659 -34.29 -29.13 -1.96
CA ILE A 659 -33.16 -28.85 -2.86
C ILE A 659 -33.67 -28.32 -4.22
N ILE A 660 -34.71 -28.93 -4.78
CA ILE A 660 -35.33 -28.52 -6.05
C ILE A 660 -35.96 -27.13 -5.89
N ASN A 661 -36.71 -26.89 -4.81
CA ASN A 661 -37.32 -25.59 -4.51
C ASN A 661 -36.28 -24.48 -4.37
N GLN A 662 -35.16 -24.76 -3.69
CA GLN A 662 -34.05 -23.84 -3.57
C GLN A 662 -33.42 -23.57 -4.95
N SER A 663 -33.17 -24.62 -5.74
CA SER A 663 -32.59 -24.50 -7.08
C SER A 663 -33.49 -23.70 -8.03
N ALA A 664 -34.81 -23.91 -7.98
CA ALA A 664 -35.80 -23.13 -8.71
C ALA A 664 -35.76 -21.65 -8.31
N THR A 665 -35.64 -21.36 -7.00
CA THR A 665 -35.49 -19.98 -6.49
C THR A 665 -34.19 -19.32 -6.97
N GLU A 666 -33.08 -20.07 -6.97
CA GLU A 666 -31.79 -19.62 -7.50
C GLU A 666 -31.88 -19.33 -9.00
N ILE A 667 -32.53 -20.21 -9.77
CA ILE A 667 -32.75 -20.02 -11.21
C ILE A 667 -33.54 -18.74 -11.45
N VAL A 668 -34.63 -18.53 -10.71
CA VAL A 668 -35.45 -17.32 -10.84
C VAL A 668 -34.63 -16.06 -10.52
N LYS A 669 -33.86 -16.04 -9.43
CA LYS A 669 -33.05 -14.89 -9.04
C LYS A 669 -31.92 -14.59 -10.03
N MET A 670 -31.21 -15.61 -10.49
CA MET A 670 -30.04 -15.45 -11.36
C MET A 670 -30.43 -15.21 -12.82
N TYR A 671 -31.46 -15.91 -13.32
CA TYR A 671 -31.82 -15.92 -14.74
C TYR A 671 -33.00 -15.07 -15.13
N LEU A 672 -34.03 -14.95 -14.27
CA LEU A 672 -35.33 -14.39 -14.65
C LEU A 672 -35.67 -13.05 -13.98
N LEU A 673 -35.19 -12.81 -12.75
CA LEU A 673 -35.49 -11.62 -11.94
C LEU A 673 -34.30 -10.67 -11.74
N GLY A 674 -33.15 -10.95 -12.34
CA GLY A 674 -32.01 -10.03 -12.37
C GLY A 674 -32.44 -8.69 -12.99
N GLY A 675 -32.81 -7.73 -12.16
CA GLY A 675 -33.41 -6.46 -12.57
C GLY A 675 -32.45 -5.65 -13.44
N LYS A 676 -33.01 -4.96 -14.45
CA LYS A 676 -32.41 -3.89 -15.28
C LYS A 676 -30.89 -3.97 -15.39
N ASP A 677 -30.33 -4.52 -16.47
CA ASP A 677 -29.03 -4.11 -17.04
C ASP A 677 -27.88 -3.78 -16.06
N THR A 678 -27.81 -4.44 -14.90
CA THR A 678 -26.90 -4.07 -13.78
C THR A 678 -25.69 -4.98 -13.70
N VAL A 679 -25.61 -5.99 -14.58
CA VAL A 679 -24.38 -6.72 -14.85
C VAL A 679 -23.87 -6.23 -16.19
N GLU A 680 -22.98 -5.23 -16.17
CA GLU A 680 -22.12 -4.93 -17.32
C GLU A 680 -21.51 -6.26 -17.80
N GLY A 681 -21.82 -6.68 -19.04
CA GLY A 681 -21.23 -7.89 -19.65
C GLY A 681 -22.17 -9.07 -19.94
N LYS A 682 -23.44 -9.04 -19.51
CA LYS A 682 -24.38 -10.16 -19.74
C LYS A 682 -24.64 -10.43 -21.24
N LYS A 683 -24.20 -11.59 -21.74
CA LYS A 683 -24.27 -11.99 -23.17
C LYS A 683 -25.59 -12.63 -23.63
N TRP A 684 -26.57 -12.78 -22.73
CA TRP A 684 -27.83 -13.48 -22.99
C TRP A 684 -29.04 -12.72 -22.43
N SER A 685 -30.20 -12.86 -23.09
CA SER A 685 -31.46 -12.22 -22.66
C SER A 685 -32.27 -13.12 -21.73
N THR A 686 -33.14 -12.50 -20.91
CA THR A 686 -34.04 -13.23 -20.01
C THR A 686 -35.00 -14.16 -20.77
N GLU A 687 -35.39 -13.74 -21.97
CA GLU A 687 -36.29 -14.42 -22.88
C GLU A 687 -35.61 -15.66 -23.50
N GLN A 688 -34.34 -15.55 -23.88
CA GLN A 688 -33.53 -16.69 -24.33
C GLN A 688 -33.37 -17.75 -23.23
N ALA A 689 -33.10 -17.32 -21.99
CA ALA A 689 -33.04 -18.22 -20.84
C ALA A 689 -34.40 -18.90 -20.59
N TRP A 690 -35.51 -18.15 -20.66
CA TRP A 690 -36.85 -18.69 -20.48
C TRP A 690 -37.24 -19.69 -21.59
N TYR A 691 -36.88 -19.42 -22.85
CA TYR A 691 -37.08 -20.34 -23.96
C TYR A 691 -36.42 -21.70 -23.68
N LEU A 692 -35.16 -21.70 -23.23
CA LEU A 692 -34.44 -22.92 -22.88
C LEU A 692 -35.07 -23.64 -21.69
N ILE A 693 -35.46 -22.92 -20.63
CA ILE A 693 -36.14 -23.51 -19.46
C ILE A 693 -37.42 -24.24 -19.90
N LYS A 694 -38.23 -23.60 -20.76
CA LYS A 694 -39.47 -24.17 -21.27
C LYS A 694 -39.25 -25.39 -22.17
N ALA A 695 -38.25 -25.32 -23.04
CA ALA A 695 -37.92 -26.40 -23.96
C ALA A 695 -37.29 -27.60 -23.23
N LEU A 696 -36.41 -27.37 -22.25
CA LEU A 696 -35.72 -28.41 -21.46
C LEU A 696 -36.57 -29.02 -20.35
N ALA A 697 -37.65 -28.37 -19.94
CA ALA A 697 -38.65 -28.99 -19.05
C ALA A 697 -39.48 -30.06 -19.77
N SER A 698 -39.70 -29.89 -21.08
CA SER A 698 -40.51 -30.80 -21.90
C SER A 698 -39.68 -31.85 -22.64
N HIS A 699 -38.42 -31.54 -22.95
CA HIS A 699 -37.49 -32.42 -23.65
C HIS A 699 -36.21 -32.57 -22.84
N ASP A 700 -35.69 -33.79 -22.74
CA ASP A 700 -34.46 -34.08 -22.01
C ASP A 700 -33.20 -33.44 -22.64
N ALA A 701 -33.17 -33.36 -23.97
CA ALA A 701 -32.10 -32.73 -24.72
C ALA A 701 -32.63 -31.99 -25.95
N LEU A 702 -32.00 -30.87 -26.29
CA LEU A 702 -32.30 -30.06 -27.48
C LEU A 702 -31.17 -30.14 -28.48
N ARG A 703 -31.47 -29.97 -29.77
CA ARG A 703 -30.45 -29.92 -30.82
C ARG A 703 -29.85 -28.52 -30.89
N TYR A 704 -28.52 -28.43 -30.88
CA TYR A 704 -27.80 -27.16 -30.81
C TYR A 704 -28.20 -26.19 -31.94
N ASN A 705 -28.18 -26.65 -33.19
CA ASN A 705 -28.52 -25.82 -34.34
C ASN A 705 -30.00 -25.42 -34.39
N GLU A 706 -30.90 -26.27 -33.88
CA GLU A 706 -32.34 -25.97 -33.84
C GLU A 706 -32.63 -24.79 -32.91
N VAL A 707 -31.96 -24.77 -31.75
CA VAL A 707 -32.06 -23.64 -30.82
C VAL A 707 -31.50 -22.37 -31.43
N LEU A 708 -30.35 -22.42 -32.12
CA LEU A 708 -29.77 -21.24 -32.77
C LEU A 708 -30.65 -20.67 -33.89
N LEU A 709 -31.38 -21.51 -34.60
CA LEU A 709 -32.30 -21.10 -35.67
C LEU A 709 -33.63 -20.56 -35.16
N SER A 710 -33.93 -20.70 -33.86
CA SER A 710 -35.13 -20.13 -33.27
C SER A 710 -35.13 -18.60 -33.36
N ASP A 711 -36.31 -17.99 -33.57
CA ASP A 711 -36.46 -16.53 -33.67
C ASP A 711 -35.89 -15.80 -32.44
N THR A 712 -35.96 -16.44 -31.27
CA THR A 712 -35.42 -15.95 -29.99
C THR A 712 -33.88 -15.87 -29.93
N PHE A 713 -33.17 -16.77 -30.62
CA PHE A 713 -31.70 -16.77 -30.64
C PHE A 713 -31.13 -16.14 -31.91
N ALA A 714 -31.80 -16.30 -33.06
CA ALA A 714 -31.35 -15.76 -34.34
C ALA A 714 -31.57 -14.24 -34.47
N SER A 715 -32.59 -13.68 -33.80
CA SER A 715 -33.01 -12.28 -33.99
C SER A 715 -33.30 -11.55 -32.68
N SER A 716 -32.60 -11.90 -31.60
CA SER A 716 -32.74 -11.26 -30.29
C SER A 716 -32.65 -9.74 -30.39
N THR A 717 -33.54 -9.04 -29.68
CA THR A 717 -33.62 -7.57 -29.72
C THR A 717 -32.76 -6.90 -28.65
N THR A 718 -32.19 -7.68 -27.73
CA THR A 718 -31.33 -7.20 -26.65
C THR A 718 -29.91 -6.89 -27.16
N PRO A 719 -29.37 -5.67 -26.94
CA PRO A 719 -28.07 -5.25 -27.48
C PRO A 719 -26.88 -6.17 -27.15
N GLY A 720 -26.89 -6.82 -25.97
CA GLY A 720 -25.84 -7.75 -25.52
C GLY A 720 -26.01 -9.20 -25.95
N ALA A 721 -27.15 -9.57 -26.55
CA ALA A 721 -27.53 -10.97 -26.82
C ALA A 721 -27.88 -11.25 -28.29
N ALA A 722 -27.47 -10.36 -29.20
CA ALA A 722 -27.75 -10.48 -30.64
C ALA A 722 -27.07 -11.71 -31.28
N ASN A 723 -25.94 -12.16 -30.73
CA ASN A 723 -25.21 -13.32 -31.22
C ASN A 723 -25.64 -14.57 -30.44
N GLY A 724 -26.48 -15.41 -31.05
CA GLY A 724 -27.04 -16.61 -30.40
C GLY A 724 -26.00 -17.60 -29.87
N GLU A 725 -24.87 -17.79 -30.56
CA GLU A 725 -23.78 -18.66 -30.09
C GLU A 725 -23.14 -18.12 -28.80
N SER A 726 -22.89 -16.81 -28.73
CA SER A 726 -22.33 -16.17 -27.54
C SER A 726 -23.30 -16.19 -26.35
N ALA A 727 -24.60 -16.16 -26.63
CA ALA A 727 -25.64 -16.30 -25.61
C ALA A 727 -25.66 -17.73 -25.04
N LEU A 728 -25.57 -18.76 -25.89
CA LEU A 728 -25.46 -20.16 -25.45
C LEU A 728 -24.17 -20.41 -24.66
N GLU A 729 -23.04 -19.87 -25.11
CA GLU A 729 -21.77 -19.93 -24.36
C GLU A 729 -21.91 -19.24 -22.99
N GLY A 730 -22.54 -18.06 -22.94
CA GLY A 730 -22.80 -17.35 -21.69
C GLY A 730 -23.74 -18.11 -20.73
N LEU A 731 -24.77 -18.77 -21.25
CA LEU A 731 -25.69 -19.61 -20.46
C LEU A 731 -25.04 -20.91 -19.99
N THR A 732 -24.10 -21.45 -20.76
CA THR A 732 -23.27 -22.59 -20.37
C THR A 732 -22.31 -22.22 -19.26
N ASN A 733 -21.65 -21.06 -19.37
CA ASN A 733 -20.74 -20.53 -18.35
C ASN A 733 -21.45 -20.14 -17.04
N ALA A 734 -22.73 -19.78 -17.13
CA ALA A 734 -23.59 -19.57 -15.97
C ALA A 734 -24.05 -20.90 -15.32
N GLU A 735 -23.84 -22.04 -15.98
CA GLU A 735 -24.30 -23.38 -15.59
C GLU A 735 -25.83 -23.59 -15.69
N LEU A 736 -26.57 -22.79 -16.46
CA LEU A 736 -28.00 -23.07 -16.72
C LEU A 736 -28.17 -24.32 -17.59
N VAL A 737 -27.32 -24.42 -18.61
CA VAL A 737 -27.32 -25.49 -19.61
C VAL A 737 -25.91 -26.05 -19.79
N THR A 738 -25.82 -27.25 -20.32
CA THR A 738 -24.56 -27.87 -20.76
C THR A 738 -24.65 -28.18 -22.24
N VAL A 739 -23.55 -27.95 -22.97
CA VAL A 739 -23.45 -28.26 -24.40
C VAL A 739 -22.55 -29.47 -24.56
N GLU A 740 -23.09 -30.58 -25.04
CA GLU A 740 -22.31 -31.77 -25.34
C GLU A 740 -21.74 -31.67 -26.75
N THR A 741 -20.46 -32.00 -26.87
CA THR A 741 -19.75 -32.00 -28.15
C THR A 741 -19.49 -33.43 -28.60
N TYR A 742 -19.67 -33.69 -29.89
CA TYR A 742 -19.39 -34.98 -30.51
C TYR A 742 -18.39 -34.76 -31.64
N ASN A 743 -17.22 -35.41 -31.60
CA ASN A 743 -16.13 -35.19 -32.55
C ASN A 743 -15.74 -33.70 -32.70
N GLY A 744 -15.73 -32.95 -31.59
CA GLY A 744 -15.33 -31.54 -31.57
C GLY A 744 -16.39 -30.54 -32.07
N ARG A 745 -17.59 -30.99 -32.46
CA ARG A 745 -18.73 -30.11 -32.81
C ARG A 745 -19.82 -30.11 -31.72
N PRO A 746 -20.39 -28.96 -31.34
CA PRO A 746 -21.59 -28.89 -30.52
C PRO A 746 -22.76 -29.63 -31.16
N GLN A 747 -23.45 -30.50 -30.41
CA GLN A 747 -24.55 -31.30 -30.95
C GLN A 747 -25.84 -31.15 -30.13
N THR A 748 -25.75 -31.39 -28.83
CA THR A 748 -26.91 -31.46 -27.93
C THR A 748 -26.76 -30.50 -26.76
N ILE A 749 -27.87 -29.90 -26.35
CA ILE A 749 -27.99 -29.02 -25.20
C ILE A 749 -28.81 -29.75 -24.15
N ARG A 750 -28.29 -29.82 -22.92
CA ARG A 750 -28.94 -30.43 -21.77
C ARG A 750 -29.05 -29.43 -20.61
N PRO A 751 -29.87 -29.70 -19.59
CA PRO A 751 -29.84 -28.92 -18.36
C PRO A 751 -28.43 -28.93 -17.75
N GLY A 752 -28.03 -27.83 -17.11
CA GLY A 752 -26.68 -27.69 -16.53
C GLY A 752 -26.41 -28.65 -15.37
N LYS A 753 -27.49 -29.05 -14.67
CA LYS A 753 -27.50 -30.10 -13.65
C LYS A 753 -28.70 -31.02 -13.89
N PRO A 754 -28.62 -32.32 -13.60
CA PRO A 754 -29.75 -33.25 -13.74
C PRO A 754 -31.02 -32.77 -13.01
N MET A 755 -30.85 -32.29 -11.78
CA MET A 755 -31.91 -31.71 -10.96
C MET A 755 -32.61 -30.47 -11.56
N PHE A 756 -31.97 -29.76 -12.51
CA PHE A 756 -32.57 -28.57 -13.10
C PHE A 756 -33.77 -28.91 -13.98
N GLN A 757 -33.86 -30.11 -14.53
CA GLN A 757 -35.05 -30.53 -15.25
C GLN A 757 -36.29 -30.50 -14.34
N ALA A 758 -36.17 -31.06 -13.13
CA ALA A 758 -37.22 -31.04 -12.11
C ALA A 758 -37.49 -29.62 -11.58
N ALA A 759 -36.46 -28.78 -11.49
CA ALA A 759 -36.64 -27.36 -11.15
C ALA A 759 -37.38 -26.61 -12.27
N PHE A 760 -37.09 -26.88 -13.54
CA PHE A 760 -37.75 -26.25 -14.68
C PHE A 760 -39.23 -26.64 -14.77
N SER A 761 -39.58 -27.90 -14.51
CA SER A 761 -40.98 -28.31 -14.41
C SER A 761 -41.71 -27.56 -13.29
N LEU A 762 -41.08 -27.44 -12.11
CA LEU A 762 -41.65 -26.69 -10.99
C LEU A 762 -41.87 -25.20 -11.33
N LEU A 763 -40.97 -24.58 -12.09
CA LEU A 763 -41.12 -23.20 -12.56
C LEU A 763 -42.24 -23.04 -13.61
N LEU A 764 -42.53 -24.07 -14.40
CA LEU A 764 -43.64 -24.05 -15.37
C LEU A 764 -45.01 -24.27 -14.71
N ASP A 765 -45.04 -24.92 -13.55
CA ASP A 765 -46.25 -25.12 -12.76
C ASP A 765 -46.72 -23.83 -12.07
N ASP A 766 -45.79 -22.91 -11.77
CA ASP A 766 -46.14 -21.55 -11.32
C ASP A 766 -46.80 -20.76 -12.45
N ARG A 767 -48.13 -20.68 -12.38
CA ARG A 767 -48.98 -19.99 -13.36
C ARG A 767 -48.64 -18.51 -13.51
N VAL A 768 -48.25 -17.82 -12.44
CA VAL A 768 -48.00 -16.38 -12.45
C VAL A 768 -46.65 -16.11 -13.08
N LEU A 769 -45.61 -16.83 -12.65
CA LEU A 769 -44.27 -16.71 -13.22
C LEU A 769 -44.29 -17.07 -14.71
N ARG A 770 -44.90 -18.21 -15.06
CA ARG A 770 -45.04 -18.65 -16.45
C ARG A 770 -45.75 -17.62 -17.30
N ALA A 771 -46.90 -17.09 -16.86
CA ALA A 771 -47.63 -16.09 -17.62
C ALA A 771 -46.82 -14.80 -17.80
N LYS A 772 -46.06 -14.38 -16.79
CA LYS A 772 -45.20 -13.19 -16.86
C LYS A 772 -44.06 -13.36 -17.86
N MET A 773 -43.39 -14.52 -17.84
CA MET A 773 -42.24 -14.79 -18.72
C MET A 773 -42.66 -15.11 -20.15
N ASP A 774 -43.74 -15.87 -20.35
CA ASP A 774 -44.32 -16.11 -21.69
C ASP A 774 -44.77 -14.78 -22.32
N LEU A 775 -45.35 -13.86 -21.53
CA LEU A 775 -45.71 -12.52 -22.01
C LEU A 775 -44.47 -11.71 -22.44
N ALA A 776 -43.36 -11.79 -21.70
CA ALA A 776 -42.12 -11.12 -22.07
C ALA A 776 -41.55 -11.66 -23.38
N LEU A 777 -41.47 -12.99 -23.50
CA LEU A 777 -41.00 -13.69 -24.71
C LEU A 777 -41.88 -13.36 -25.93
N LEU A 778 -43.20 -13.41 -25.81
CA LEU A 778 -44.11 -13.07 -26.91
C LEU A 778 -43.98 -11.60 -27.33
N LYS A 779 -43.80 -10.67 -26.39
CA LYS A 779 -43.54 -9.26 -26.71
C LYS A 779 -42.24 -9.06 -27.48
N GLU A 780 -41.20 -9.83 -27.14
CA GLU A 780 -39.96 -9.79 -27.90
C GLU A 780 -40.18 -10.33 -29.32
N LEU A 781 -40.82 -11.48 -29.47
CA LEU A 781 -41.15 -12.03 -30.79
C LEU A 781 -41.99 -11.06 -31.64
N THR A 782 -42.97 -10.37 -31.04
CA THR A 782 -43.72 -9.30 -31.73
C THR A 782 -42.79 -8.19 -32.23
N LYS A 783 -41.78 -7.78 -31.44
CA LYS A 783 -40.80 -6.77 -31.89
C LYS A 783 -39.91 -7.29 -33.03
N VAL A 784 -39.53 -8.57 -33.00
CA VAL A 784 -38.75 -9.20 -34.07
C VAL A 784 -39.53 -9.14 -35.38
N GLU A 785 -40.77 -9.61 -35.36
CA GLU A 785 -41.64 -9.59 -36.55
C GLU A 785 -41.97 -8.16 -37.02
N ALA A 786 -42.17 -7.22 -36.08
CA ALA A 786 -42.39 -5.81 -36.43
C ALA A 786 -41.19 -5.19 -37.18
N LYS A 787 -39.95 -5.56 -36.84
CA LYS A 787 -38.76 -5.14 -37.59
C LYS A 787 -38.69 -5.78 -38.98
N VAL A 788 -39.22 -6.98 -39.14
CA VAL A 788 -39.33 -7.61 -40.46
C VAL A 788 -40.32 -6.83 -41.34
N ILE A 789 -41.44 -6.41 -40.76
CA ILE A 789 -42.43 -5.55 -41.42
C ILE A 789 -41.82 -4.21 -41.80
N GLU A 790 -41.18 -3.50 -40.87
CA GLU A 790 -40.55 -2.19 -41.11
C GLU A 790 -39.52 -2.24 -42.26
N LYS A 791 -38.71 -3.31 -42.32
CA LYS A 791 -37.75 -3.51 -43.42
C LYS A 791 -38.44 -3.78 -44.75
N ALA A 792 -39.51 -4.59 -44.77
CA ALA A 792 -40.25 -4.88 -45.98
C ALA A 792 -41.01 -3.64 -46.48
N GLU A 793 -41.61 -2.85 -45.59
CA GLU A 793 -42.26 -1.56 -45.90
C GLU A 793 -41.25 -0.53 -46.42
N GLY A 794 -40.07 -0.44 -45.80
CA GLY A 794 -39.00 0.43 -46.26
C GLY A 794 -38.52 0.08 -47.67
N GLU A 795 -38.34 -1.21 -47.97
CA GLU A 795 -37.97 -1.67 -49.31
C GLU A 795 -39.11 -1.42 -50.33
N LEU A 796 -40.36 -1.66 -49.96
CA LEU A 796 -41.52 -1.37 -50.80
C LEU A 796 -41.66 0.13 -51.07
N ALA A 797 -41.37 1.00 -50.10
CA ALA A 797 -41.38 2.45 -50.29
C ALA A 797 -40.29 2.89 -51.28
N LEU A 798 -39.09 2.29 -51.22
CA LEU A 798 -38.03 2.53 -52.20
C LEU A 798 -38.43 2.06 -53.60
N LEU A 799 -38.99 0.85 -53.73
CA LEU A 799 -39.49 0.35 -55.01
C LEU A 799 -40.68 1.19 -55.55
N GLY A 800 -41.49 1.74 -54.65
CA GLY A 800 -42.60 2.65 -54.97
C GLY A 800 -42.14 4.03 -55.44
N SER A 801 -40.95 4.48 -55.04
CA SER A 801 -40.38 5.77 -55.44
C SER A 801 -39.83 5.81 -56.88
N LEU A 802 -39.74 4.65 -57.56
CA LEU A 802 -39.24 4.55 -58.92
C LEU A 802 -40.26 5.10 -59.94
N PRO A 803 -39.87 5.99 -60.87
CA PRO A 803 -40.79 6.67 -61.79
C PRO A 803 -41.45 5.74 -62.83
N LYS A 804 -40.84 4.57 -63.10
CA LYS A 804 -41.43 3.45 -63.84
C LYS A 804 -41.01 2.17 -63.14
N GLN A 805 -41.98 1.36 -62.70
CA GLN A 805 -41.71 0.04 -62.12
C GLN A 805 -41.43 -0.96 -63.24
N PRO A 806 -40.19 -1.44 -63.40
CA PRO A 806 -39.87 -2.42 -64.44
C PRO A 806 -40.55 -3.77 -64.11
N ALA A 807 -40.93 -4.55 -65.12
CA ALA A 807 -41.62 -5.82 -64.90
C ALA A 807 -40.84 -6.79 -63.98
N GLN A 808 -39.51 -6.66 -63.95
CA GLN A 808 -38.60 -7.42 -63.10
C GLN A 808 -38.81 -7.15 -61.60
N THR A 809 -39.29 -5.97 -61.19
CA THR A 809 -39.55 -5.68 -59.76
C THR A 809 -40.86 -6.29 -59.24
N GLY A 810 -41.78 -6.70 -60.12
CA GLY A 810 -43.06 -7.28 -59.72
C GLY A 810 -42.92 -8.57 -58.90
N SER A 811 -41.93 -9.41 -59.23
CA SER A 811 -41.60 -10.63 -58.47
C SER A 811 -41.13 -10.31 -57.05
N ARG A 812 -40.29 -9.27 -56.90
CA ARG A 812 -39.78 -8.82 -55.60
C ARG A 812 -40.86 -8.17 -54.75
N VAL A 813 -41.74 -7.36 -55.35
CA VAL A 813 -42.90 -6.77 -54.65
C VAL A 813 -43.82 -7.86 -54.12
N SER A 814 -44.13 -8.88 -54.93
CA SER A 814 -44.97 -10.00 -54.50
C SER A 814 -44.37 -10.76 -53.31
N TYR A 815 -43.05 -11.04 -53.37
CA TYR A 815 -42.33 -11.65 -52.25
C TYR A 815 -42.37 -10.80 -50.97
N LEU A 816 -42.22 -9.49 -51.07
CA LEU A 816 -42.27 -8.59 -49.90
C LEU A 816 -43.68 -8.51 -49.30
N LEU A 817 -44.72 -8.50 -50.13
CA LEU A 817 -46.11 -8.52 -49.67
C LEU A 817 -46.47 -9.84 -48.97
N GLU A 818 -46.06 -10.98 -49.53
CA GLU A 818 -46.25 -12.29 -48.88
C GLU A 818 -45.50 -12.37 -47.53
N LYS A 819 -44.29 -11.81 -47.48
CA LYS A 819 -43.50 -11.72 -46.24
C LYS A 819 -44.16 -10.81 -45.19
N LEU A 820 -44.75 -9.70 -45.61
CA LEU A 820 -45.52 -8.79 -44.74
C LEU A 820 -46.74 -9.50 -44.16
N GLU A 821 -47.53 -10.15 -45.02
CA GLU A 821 -48.72 -10.89 -44.59
C GLU A 821 -48.36 -11.99 -43.59
N GLY A 822 -47.33 -12.79 -43.88
CA GLY A 822 -46.86 -13.84 -42.97
C GLY A 822 -46.43 -13.32 -41.60
N SER A 823 -45.72 -12.17 -41.57
CA SER A 823 -45.28 -11.53 -40.32
C SER A 823 -46.48 -10.96 -39.54
N GLN A 824 -47.45 -10.35 -40.23
CA GLN A 824 -48.66 -9.77 -39.62
C GLN A 824 -49.58 -10.84 -39.01
N VAL A 825 -49.71 -12.00 -39.66
CA VAL A 825 -50.46 -13.15 -39.12
C VAL A 825 -49.84 -13.64 -37.81
N LYS A 826 -48.50 -13.74 -37.75
CA LYS A 826 -47.80 -14.11 -36.52
C LYS A 826 -48.00 -13.09 -35.40
N ILE A 827 -47.88 -11.79 -35.69
CA ILE A 827 -48.15 -10.71 -34.71
C ILE A 827 -49.57 -10.83 -34.16
N THR A 828 -50.56 -10.99 -35.04
CA THR A 828 -51.97 -11.15 -34.62
C THR A 828 -52.17 -12.35 -33.69
N LYS A 829 -51.47 -13.45 -33.94
CA LYS A 829 -51.47 -14.63 -33.07
C LYS A 829 -50.82 -14.31 -31.71
N TYR A 830 -49.64 -13.70 -31.70
CA TYR A 830 -48.95 -13.32 -30.47
C TYR A 830 -49.76 -12.33 -29.64
N GLU A 831 -50.45 -11.36 -30.26
CA GLU A 831 -51.31 -10.40 -29.55
C GLU A 831 -52.52 -11.06 -28.87
N LYS A 832 -53.15 -12.05 -29.53
CA LYS A 832 -54.22 -12.86 -28.93
C LYS A 832 -53.73 -13.62 -27.71
N GLU A 833 -52.56 -14.26 -27.80
CA GLU A 833 -51.94 -14.97 -26.68
C GLU A 833 -51.52 -14.02 -25.54
N ILE A 834 -50.93 -12.86 -25.87
CA ILE A 834 -50.61 -11.81 -24.90
C ILE A 834 -51.86 -11.32 -24.17
N ALA A 835 -52.98 -11.15 -24.87
CA ALA A 835 -54.25 -10.74 -24.26
C ALA A 835 -54.74 -11.79 -23.24
N ALA A 836 -54.65 -13.08 -23.58
CA ALA A 836 -54.99 -14.18 -22.68
C ALA A 836 -54.03 -14.25 -21.47
N LEU A 837 -52.72 -14.05 -21.65
CA LEU A 837 -51.78 -14.05 -20.52
C LEU A 837 -51.99 -12.85 -19.59
N LYS A 838 -52.38 -11.69 -20.13
CA LYS A 838 -52.73 -10.51 -19.32
C LYS A 838 -53.96 -10.76 -18.44
N THR A 839 -54.95 -11.55 -18.87
CA THR A 839 -56.10 -11.87 -18.02
C THR A 839 -55.70 -12.81 -16.89
N VAL A 840 -54.85 -13.81 -17.16
CA VAL A 840 -54.29 -14.71 -16.14
C VAL A 840 -53.54 -13.92 -15.05
N LEU A 841 -52.73 -12.94 -15.44
CA LEU A 841 -51.98 -12.09 -14.50
C LEU A 841 -52.87 -11.15 -13.67
N LYS A 842 -54.03 -10.74 -14.21
CA LYS A 842 -55.01 -9.92 -13.48
C LYS A 842 -55.84 -10.71 -12.47
N HIS A 843 -56.01 -12.02 -12.69
CA HIS A 843 -56.86 -12.87 -11.85
C HIS A 843 -56.11 -13.59 -10.71
N ASN A 844 -54.81 -13.86 -10.87
CA ASN A 844 -54.03 -14.66 -9.91
C ASN A 844 -53.09 -13.80 -9.03
N TYR A 845 -53.52 -12.58 -8.69
CA TYR A 845 -52.76 -11.66 -7.83
C TYR A 845 -53.53 -11.30 -6.57
#